data_AF-A0A535NYQ0-F1
#
_entry.id   AF-A0A535NYQ0-F1
#
_cell.length_a   1.000
_cell.length_b   1.000
_cell.length_c   1.000
_cell.angle_alpha   90.00
_cell.angle_beta   90.00
_cell.angle_gamma   90.00
#
_symmetry.space_group_name_H-M   'P 1'
#
loop_
_entity.id
_entity.type
_entity.pdbx_description
1 polymer ?
#
loop_
_entity_poly.entity_id
_entity_poly.type
_entity_poly.pdbx_seq_one_letter_code
_entity_poly.pdbx_strand_id
1 'polypeptide(L)'
;MANLRKAHPVAWAAILFTAMMQFGGPVPARAASIAGGGVTLDGFGGLHPFGGFSLNAAGAALWGTWDIARALVVRPDGSGGWTLDGFGGIHAFGSAPAASTPAYWSGWDIARSMIFTSRGSDGFPDGRQGYLLDGFGGLHQWGGAPVLAGLPYTPNQDIWRGAEIHFNPSGVPDGGWEMDRTGRVVAFGAAPALSVSLPTAPIHQQLHLVGSGGYVVDKWGIVTAFGTGLSPNWNGYTDWGGRDIIRDIALVNPSNPTQQQQPVSADARAAYQAAVNRGGGVVLDGWGGLHQFGGVQLNTTGAPYWNRWNIARSLVVRSDGSGGWVLDGYGGIHAFGSAPATSSPAYWSGWDIARSMIFTSRGSDGFPDGRQGYLLDGFGGLHQWGGAPALAGLPYTPNQDIWRGAEIHYAASGVPDGGWEMDRWGYISAFGAAPTLSIGGLPNAPILQQLHTVGSGGFALTKWGQVITYGAGVSPYWSGYSDWGAWDILRDVALINPTNPTASSQPMSAAATSRITGATTLNYTMSVPLIAQSHNLDCESAALRMALLAKGVDRSENWILAQMGADLRRAVMDQFGDVLRWGDPYVTFVGNVNGLEYNGTGYGVYYPPIAMAAGRAGQWTLAKEGWNPHDLYVEAASGNPAVVWLPVYGYWQTAMRTWTAWDGRQIRYTLVEHAMTLIGVNAAAKTVTLNDPNRGFVRTVSMADFEAAFAKFNNMAVVVY
;
A
#
# COMPACT_ATOMS: atom_id res chain seq x y z
N MET A 1 -39.72 -57.45 76.29
CA MET A 1 -38.98 -56.24 76.74
C MET A 1 -38.26 -55.67 75.52
N ALA A 2 -38.21 -54.37 75.23
CA ALA A 2 -39.00 -53.23 75.69
C ALA A 2 -38.99 -52.13 74.58
N ASN A 3 -40.03 -51.30 74.50
CA ASN A 3 -40.17 -50.23 73.50
C ASN A 3 -39.22 -49.03 73.76
N LEU A 4 -38.72 -48.35 72.71
CA LEU A 4 -39.10 -46.96 72.32
C LEU A 4 -38.11 -46.22 71.37
N ARG A 5 -38.67 -45.77 70.23
CA ARG A 5 -38.48 -44.52 69.45
C ARG A 5 -37.17 -43.66 69.51
N LYS A 6 -36.73 -43.31 68.29
CA LYS A 6 -36.15 -42.03 67.79
C LYS A 6 -34.71 -41.62 68.19
N ALA A 7 -33.78 -41.62 67.23
CA ALA A 7 -33.25 -40.40 66.54
C ALA A 7 -32.13 -40.74 65.51
N HIS A 8 -32.07 -39.98 64.41
CA HIS A 8 -30.93 -39.87 63.46
C HIS A 8 -30.05 -38.63 63.85
N PRO A 9 -28.90 -38.25 63.22
CA PRO A 9 -28.37 -38.62 61.87
C PRO A 9 -26.81 -38.73 61.74
N VAL A 10 -26.30 -38.62 60.48
CA VAL A 10 -24.90 -38.37 60.01
C VAL A 10 -23.98 -39.61 59.98
N ALA A 11 -23.23 -39.98 58.91
CA ALA A 11 -23.17 -39.64 57.47
C ALA A 11 -22.69 -40.92 56.68
N TRP A 12 -22.43 -40.97 55.35
CA TRP A 12 -21.33 -40.35 54.56
C TRP A 12 -21.58 -40.44 53.04
N ALA A 13 -21.01 -39.49 52.28
CA ALA A 13 -20.64 -39.49 50.85
C ALA A 13 -21.69 -39.87 49.77
N ALA A 14 -21.96 -38.92 48.87
CA ALA A 14 -22.67 -39.12 47.61
C ALA A 14 -21.76 -38.77 46.42
N ILE A 15 -21.82 -39.59 45.35
CA ILE A 15 -21.45 -39.19 43.99
C ILE A 15 -22.60 -39.68 43.10
N LEU A 16 -23.30 -38.73 42.45
CA LEU A 16 -24.46 -39.00 41.60
C LEU A 16 -24.14 -38.59 40.16
N PHE A 17 -23.93 -39.58 39.29
CA PHE A 17 -24.05 -39.39 37.85
C PHE A 17 -25.55 -39.34 37.51
N THR A 18 -26.01 -38.20 36.97
CA THR A 18 -27.41 -38.05 36.54
C THR A 18 -27.48 -38.31 35.04
N ALA A 19 -28.15 -39.39 34.64
CA ALA A 19 -28.44 -39.66 33.23
C ALA A 19 -29.52 -38.69 32.73
N MET A 20 -29.30 -38.06 31.56
CA MET A 20 -30.36 -37.36 30.83
C MET A 20 -30.96 -38.30 29.78
N MET A 21 -32.30 -38.26 29.67
CA MET A 21 -33.09 -39.17 28.85
C MET A 21 -32.89 -38.93 27.36
N GLN A 22 -32.57 -39.98 26.60
CA GLN A 22 -32.80 -40.02 25.15
C GLN A 22 -34.30 -40.21 24.89
N PHE A 23 -34.89 -39.34 24.07
CA PHE A 23 -36.14 -39.61 23.37
C PHE A 23 -35.82 -39.94 21.91
N GLY A 24 -36.16 -41.16 21.50
CA GLY A 24 -35.94 -41.63 20.12
C GLY A 24 -37.09 -41.27 19.18
N GLY A 25 -36.76 -40.76 17.99
CA GLY A 25 -37.61 -40.81 16.81
C GLY A 25 -37.49 -42.16 16.07
N PRO A 26 -38.42 -42.50 15.16
CA PRO A 26 -38.57 -43.86 14.65
C PRO A 26 -37.44 -44.30 13.72
N VAL A 27 -37.03 -45.56 13.86
CA VAL A 27 -36.19 -46.30 12.89
C VAL A 27 -36.99 -47.48 12.36
N PRO A 28 -37.07 -47.67 11.03
CA PRO A 28 -37.11 -49.02 10.49
C PRO A 28 -36.14 -49.24 9.30
N ALA A 29 -35.43 -50.37 9.37
CA ALA A 29 -34.87 -51.19 8.29
C ALA A 29 -34.11 -50.55 7.10
N ARG A 30 -32.81 -50.87 7.00
CA ARG A 30 -31.92 -50.56 5.87
C ARG A 30 -32.24 -51.36 4.59
N ALA A 31 -32.07 -50.71 3.45
CA ALA A 31 -31.48 -51.29 2.23
C ALA A 31 -30.42 -50.32 1.67
N ALA A 32 -29.38 -50.82 1.02
CA ALA A 32 -28.20 -50.06 0.57
C ALA A 32 -28.57 -48.99 -0.51
N SER A 33 -27.87 -47.86 -0.66
CA SER A 33 -26.45 -47.62 -0.36
C SER A 33 -26.16 -46.80 0.91
N ILE A 34 -25.10 -47.18 1.63
CA ILE A 34 -24.52 -46.45 2.78
C ILE A 34 -23.11 -45.95 2.42
N ALA A 35 -22.92 -45.56 1.16
CA ALA A 35 -21.66 -45.00 0.70
C ALA A 35 -21.50 -43.57 1.26
N GLY A 36 -20.62 -43.41 2.24
CA GLY A 36 -20.11 -42.09 2.62
C GLY A 36 -19.18 -41.56 1.53
N GLY A 37 -19.16 -40.24 1.34
CA GLY A 37 -18.43 -39.60 0.25
C GLY A 37 -18.90 -38.18 0.02
N GLY A 38 -19.11 -37.80 -1.23
CA GLY A 38 -19.66 -36.51 -1.59
C GLY A 38 -19.76 -36.30 -3.10
N VAL A 39 -20.06 -35.07 -3.49
CA VAL A 39 -20.14 -34.62 -4.88
C VAL A 39 -19.54 -33.23 -4.99
N THR A 40 -18.61 -33.04 -5.93
CA THR A 40 -18.09 -31.71 -6.27
C THR A 40 -18.93 -31.09 -7.39
N LEU A 41 -19.18 -29.78 -7.28
CA LEU A 41 -19.76 -28.93 -8.32
C LEU A 41 -18.66 -28.02 -8.90
N ASP A 42 -18.45 -28.13 -10.22
CA ASP A 42 -17.65 -27.16 -10.98
C ASP A 42 -18.49 -25.98 -11.50
N GLY A 43 -17.82 -24.89 -11.89
CA GLY A 43 -18.46 -23.67 -12.41
C GLY A 43 -19.35 -23.86 -13.63
N PHE A 44 -19.16 -24.93 -14.39
CA PHE A 44 -19.94 -25.24 -15.59
C PHE A 44 -21.14 -26.14 -15.32
N GLY A 45 -21.40 -26.50 -14.06
CA GLY A 45 -22.49 -27.38 -13.64
C GLY A 45 -22.13 -28.87 -13.60
N GLY A 46 -20.87 -29.22 -13.86
CA GLY A 46 -20.40 -30.59 -13.77
C GLY A 46 -20.48 -31.12 -12.35
N LEU A 47 -21.12 -32.29 -12.19
CA LEU A 47 -21.27 -33.00 -10.93
C LEU A 47 -20.33 -34.20 -10.90
N HIS A 48 -19.46 -34.26 -9.89
CA HIS A 48 -18.40 -35.26 -9.77
C HIS A 48 -18.51 -36.03 -8.45
N PRO A 49 -19.23 -37.17 -8.41
CA PRO A 49 -19.38 -37.99 -7.21
C PRO A 49 -18.09 -38.71 -6.82
N PHE A 50 -17.85 -38.83 -5.51
CA PHE A 50 -16.69 -39.54 -4.95
C PHE A 50 -17.05 -40.30 -3.66
N GLY A 51 -16.09 -41.06 -3.11
CA GLY A 51 -16.28 -41.96 -1.98
C GLY A 51 -17.05 -43.24 -2.31
N GLY A 52 -17.41 -43.45 -3.57
CA GLY A 52 -18.36 -44.48 -3.98
C GLY A 52 -19.83 -44.06 -3.80
N PHE A 53 -20.10 -42.79 -3.52
CA PHE A 53 -21.46 -42.25 -3.52
C PHE A 53 -22.05 -42.32 -4.95
N SER A 54 -23.18 -43.00 -5.10
CA SER A 54 -23.85 -43.21 -6.38
C SER A 54 -24.91 -42.14 -6.59
N LEU A 55 -24.63 -41.15 -7.44
CA LEU A 55 -25.56 -40.05 -7.74
C LEU A 55 -26.31 -40.30 -9.06
N ASN A 56 -27.64 -40.26 -9.00
CA ASN A 56 -28.48 -40.10 -10.18
C ASN A 56 -28.42 -38.65 -10.68
N ALA A 57 -27.43 -38.33 -11.50
CA ALA A 57 -27.24 -37.01 -12.12
C ALA A 57 -28.08 -36.79 -13.40
N ALA A 58 -29.11 -37.61 -13.66
CA ALA A 58 -29.91 -37.50 -14.88
C ALA A 58 -30.61 -36.13 -14.99
N GLY A 59 -30.38 -35.40 -16.08
CA GLY A 59 -30.95 -34.06 -16.28
C GLY A 59 -30.26 -32.94 -15.51
N ALA A 60 -29.09 -33.17 -14.89
CA ALA A 60 -28.29 -32.10 -14.29
C ALA A 60 -27.95 -31.01 -15.32
N ALA A 61 -28.11 -29.75 -14.91
CA ALA A 61 -27.82 -28.60 -15.77
C ALA A 61 -26.32 -28.46 -16.05
N LEU A 62 -25.97 -28.26 -17.32
CA LEU A 62 -24.61 -28.06 -17.81
C LEU A 62 -24.57 -26.80 -18.67
N TRP A 63 -23.72 -25.85 -18.30
CA TRP A 63 -23.61 -24.52 -18.94
C TRP A 63 -22.41 -24.40 -19.89
N GLY A 64 -21.86 -25.53 -20.35
CA GLY A 64 -20.80 -25.59 -21.36
C GLY A 64 -19.49 -24.99 -20.85
N THR A 65 -19.15 -23.80 -21.32
CA THR A 65 -17.96 -23.03 -20.89
C THR A 65 -18.32 -21.79 -20.06
N TRP A 66 -19.57 -21.64 -19.65
CA TRP A 66 -20.03 -20.49 -18.87
C TRP A 66 -19.99 -20.82 -17.38
N ASP A 67 -19.06 -20.18 -16.65
CA ASP A 67 -18.94 -20.32 -15.20
C ASP A 67 -20.08 -19.58 -14.49
N ILE A 68 -21.19 -20.30 -14.26
CA ILE A 68 -22.42 -19.76 -13.69
C ILE A 68 -23.03 -20.66 -12.60
N ALA A 69 -22.55 -21.88 -12.39
CA ALA A 69 -22.98 -22.71 -11.27
C ALA A 69 -22.46 -22.14 -9.93
N ARG A 70 -23.24 -22.19 -8.85
CA ARG A 70 -22.87 -21.54 -7.56
C ARG A 70 -23.01 -22.44 -6.33
N ALA A 71 -24.04 -23.27 -6.24
CA ALA A 71 -24.27 -24.16 -5.09
C ALA A 71 -24.90 -25.50 -5.49
N LEU A 72 -24.73 -26.53 -4.65
CA LEU A 72 -25.20 -27.89 -4.84
C LEU A 72 -25.87 -28.42 -3.57
N VAL A 73 -27.08 -28.96 -3.71
CA VAL A 73 -27.71 -29.76 -2.65
C VAL A 73 -28.08 -31.13 -3.19
N VAL A 74 -27.57 -32.20 -2.58
CA VAL A 74 -27.84 -33.59 -2.99
C VAL A 74 -28.71 -34.30 -1.97
N ARG A 75 -29.58 -35.20 -2.44
CA ARG A 75 -30.33 -36.10 -1.56
C ARG A 75 -29.40 -37.21 -1.05
N PRO A 76 -29.34 -37.48 0.28
CA PRO A 76 -28.43 -38.48 0.85
C PRO A 76 -28.65 -39.93 0.37
N ASP A 77 -29.79 -40.23 -0.24
CA ASP A 77 -30.10 -41.52 -0.89
C ASP A 77 -29.46 -41.68 -2.29
N GLY A 78 -28.85 -40.62 -2.83
CA GLY A 78 -28.28 -40.61 -4.18
C GLY A 78 -29.30 -40.45 -5.31
N SER A 79 -30.59 -40.32 -5.00
CA SER A 79 -31.67 -40.31 -6.00
C SER A 79 -31.71 -39.06 -6.88
N GLY A 80 -31.05 -37.97 -6.49
CA GLY A 80 -31.01 -36.71 -7.23
C GLY A 80 -30.55 -35.53 -6.35
N GLY A 81 -30.81 -34.32 -6.82
CA GLY A 81 -30.50 -33.08 -6.10
C GLY A 81 -30.88 -31.83 -6.88
N TRP A 82 -30.28 -30.72 -6.53
CA TRP A 82 -30.45 -29.42 -7.17
C TRP A 82 -29.09 -28.74 -7.37
N THR A 83 -28.91 -28.06 -8.50
CA THR A 83 -27.85 -27.06 -8.69
C THR A 83 -28.44 -25.66 -8.75
N LEU A 84 -27.68 -24.67 -8.25
CA LEU A 84 -28.00 -23.25 -8.33
C LEU A 84 -27.15 -22.58 -9.42
N ASP A 85 -27.77 -21.80 -10.30
CA ASP A 85 -27.08 -20.84 -11.17
C ASP A 85 -26.97 -19.44 -10.52
N GLY A 86 -26.02 -18.64 -11.00
CA GLY A 86 -25.74 -17.29 -10.50
C GLY A 86 -26.86 -16.28 -10.70
N PHE A 87 -27.86 -16.56 -11.54
CA PHE A 87 -29.03 -15.70 -11.69
C PHE A 87 -30.14 -16.06 -10.68
N GLY A 88 -29.97 -17.11 -9.88
CA GLY A 88 -30.98 -17.60 -8.91
C GLY A 88 -31.81 -18.78 -9.42
N GLY A 89 -31.52 -19.30 -10.62
CA GLY A 89 -32.22 -20.47 -11.15
C GLY A 89 -31.83 -21.74 -10.39
N ILE A 90 -32.83 -22.45 -9.85
CA ILE A 90 -32.65 -23.74 -9.17
C ILE A 90 -33.02 -24.85 -10.15
N HIS A 91 -32.08 -25.75 -10.43
CA HIS A 91 -32.21 -26.81 -11.44
C HIS A 91 -32.23 -28.17 -10.75
N ALA A 92 -33.42 -28.78 -10.66
CA ALA A 92 -33.60 -30.11 -10.10
C ALA A 92 -33.08 -31.20 -11.07
N PHE A 93 -32.46 -32.25 -10.53
CA PHE A 93 -31.94 -33.37 -11.31
C PHE A 93 -32.19 -34.72 -10.62
N GLY A 94 -32.11 -35.79 -11.40
CA GLY A 94 -32.43 -37.16 -10.97
C GLY A 94 -33.92 -37.30 -10.68
N SER A 95 -34.25 -37.74 -9.47
CA SER A 95 -35.62 -37.86 -8.95
C SER A 95 -35.98 -36.75 -7.95
N ALA A 96 -35.16 -35.70 -7.84
CA ALA A 96 -35.46 -34.56 -6.98
C ALA A 96 -36.70 -33.80 -7.49
N PRO A 97 -37.65 -33.42 -6.60
CA PRO A 97 -38.77 -32.56 -6.98
C PRO A 97 -38.30 -31.21 -7.54
N ALA A 98 -39.05 -30.65 -8.50
CA ALA A 98 -38.80 -29.29 -8.96
C ALA A 98 -38.92 -28.29 -7.79
N ALA A 99 -37.95 -27.37 -7.69
CA ALA A 99 -37.94 -26.29 -6.70
C ALA A 99 -37.86 -24.96 -7.44
N SER A 100 -38.56 -23.94 -6.94
CA SER A 100 -38.57 -22.61 -7.54
C SER A 100 -38.52 -21.54 -6.44
N THR A 101 -37.47 -20.73 -6.47
CA THR A 101 -37.35 -19.50 -5.67
C THR A 101 -38.06 -18.34 -6.39
N PRO A 102 -38.68 -17.38 -5.66
CA PRO A 102 -39.21 -16.16 -6.26
C PRO A 102 -38.11 -15.16 -6.66
N ALA A 103 -36.88 -15.33 -6.17
CA ALA A 103 -35.76 -14.44 -6.44
C ALA A 103 -34.97 -14.92 -7.67
N TYR A 104 -35.02 -14.14 -8.76
CA TYR A 104 -34.28 -14.39 -9.99
C TYR A 104 -33.81 -13.05 -10.61
N TRP A 105 -32.49 -12.94 -10.87
CA TRP A 105 -31.84 -11.74 -11.37
C TRP A 105 -31.32 -11.98 -12.79
N SER A 106 -32.20 -11.78 -13.77
CA SER A 106 -31.89 -11.99 -15.18
C SER A 106 -30.68 -11.16 -15.62
N GLY A 107 -29.63 -11.84 -16.10
CA GLY A 107 -28.40 -11.20 -16.59
C GLY A 107 -27.40 -10.81 -15.49
N TRP A 108 -27.69 -11.06 -14.22
CA TRP A 108 -26.84 -10.65 -13.10
C TRP A 108 -26.45 -11.83 -12.22
N ASP A 109 -25.18 -12.23 -12.33
CA ASP A 109 -24.56 -13.26 -11.50
C ASP A 109 -24.39 -12.77 -10.05
N ILE A 110 -25.41 -12.99 -9.22
CA ILE A 110 -25.48 -12.54 -7.83
C ILE A 110 -25.99 -13.59 -6.84
N ALA A 111 -26.64 -14.68 -7.27
CA ALA A 111 -26.99 -15.78 -6.38
C ALA A 111 -25.73 -16.56 -5.96
N ARG A 112 -25.66 -17.01 -4.69
CA ARG A 112 -24.44 -17.58 -4.12
C ARG A 112 -24.66 -18.91 -3.42
N SER A 113 -25.70 -19.05 -2.62
CA SER A 113 -26.00 -20.30 -1.90
C SER A 113 -27.50 -20.59 -1.87
N MET A 114 -27.88 -21.84 -1.64
CA MET A 114 -29.28 -22.25 -1.44
C MET A 114 -29.38 -23.29 -0.33
N ILE A 115 -30.41 -23.16 0.51
CA ILE A 115 -30.64 -24.03 1.67
C ILE A 115 -32.08 -24.50 1.67
N PHE A 116 -32.31 -25.81 1.66
CA PHE A 116 -33.65 -26.41 1.79
C PHE A 116 -33.97 -26.69 3.25
N THR A 117 -35.13 -26.22 3.72
CA THR A 117 -35.56 -26.38 5.12
C THR A 117 -36.71 -27.35 5.31
N SER A 118 -37.50 -27.62 4.27
CA SER A 118 -38.52 -28.69 4.30
C SER A 118 -37.93 -30.06 4.00
N ARG A 119 -38.54 -31.09 4.59
CA ARG A 119 -38.19 -32.50 4.39
C ARG A 119 -39.41 -33.33 4.01
N GLY A 120 -39.21 -34.30 3.13
CA GLY A 120 -40.22 -35.27 2.75
C GLY A 120 -40.50 -36.31 3.84
N SER A 121 -41.43 -37.22 3.57
CA SER A 121 -41.70 -38.38 4.45
C SER A 121 -40.54 -39.37 4.54
N ASP A 122 -39.57 -39.26 3.63
CA ASP A 122 -38.28 -39.94 3.61
C ASP A 122 -37.21 -39.26 4.49
N GLY A 123 -37.50 -38.07 5.04
CA GLY A 123 -36.56 -37.26 5.82
C GLY A 123 -35.53 -36.50 4.99
N PHE A 124 -35.58 -36.57 3.65
CA PHE A 124 -34.67 -35.87 2.76
C PHE A 124 -35.26 -34.53 2.31
N PRO A 125 -34.43 -33.57 1.83
CA PRO A 125 -34.95 -32.36 1.21
C PRO A 125 -35.96 -32.68 0.09
N ASP A 126 -37.07 -31.94 0.07
CA ASP A 126 -38.19 -32.18 -0.84
C ASP A 126 -38.47 -31.02 -1.82
N GLY A 127 -37.62 -30.01 -1.83
CA GLY A 127 -37.73 -28.84 -2.71
C GLY A 127 -38.68 -27.73 -2.24
N ARG A 128 -39.60 -28.02 -1.30
CA ARG A 128 -40.80 -27.20 -1.09
C ARG A 128 -40.54 -25.86 -0.43
N GLN A 129 -39.58 -25.77 0.49
CA GLN A 129 -39.30 -24.61 1.33
C GLN A 129 -37.78 -24.44 1.52
N GLY A 130 -37.32 -23.19 1.57
CA GLY A 130 -35.92 -22.88 1.80
C GLY A 130 -35.59 -21.40 1.59
N TYR A 131 -34.29 -21.13 1.47
CA TYR A 131 -33.70 -19.80 1.32
C TYR A 131 -32.64 -19.76 0.23
N LEU A 132 -32.58 -18.63 -0.49
CA LEU A 132 -31.57 -18.32 -1.49
C LEU A 132 -30.72 -17.14 -1.00
N LEU A 133 -29.40 -17.30 -0.93
CA LEU A 133 -28.46 -16.23 -0.60
C LEU A 133 -28.04 -15.48 -1.88
N ASP A 134 -28.13 -14.15 -1.85
CA ASP A 134 -27.46 -13.27 -2.81
C ASP A 134 -26.09 -12.77 -2.30
N GLY A 135 -25.25 -12.30 -3.21
CA GLY A 135 -23.89 -11.84 -2.89
C GLY A 135 -23.82 -10.62 -2.00
N PHE A 136 -24.93 -9.90 -1.77
CA PHE A 136 -25.03 -8.76 -0.87
C PHE A 136 -25.48 -9.17 0.55
N GLY A 137 -25.73 -10.46 0.82
CA GLY A 137 -26.23 -10.94 2.12
C GLY A 137 -27.76 -10.88 2.21
N GLY A 138 -28.44 -10.73 1.07
CA GLY A 138 -29.89 -10.85 1.01
C GLY A 138 -30.27 -12.34 1.02
N LEU A 139 -31.02 -12.75 2.04
CA LEU A 139 -31.53 -14.12 2.17
C LEU A 139 -33.02 -14.15 1.77
N HIS A 140 -33.34 -14.79 0.65
CA HIS A 140 -34.66 -14.77 0.00
C HIS A 140 -35.39 -16.10 0.21
N GLN A 141 -36.44 -16.09 1.03
CA GLN A 141 -37.23 -17.28 1.32
C GLN A 141 -38.20 -17.69 0.19
N TRP A 142 -38.45 -18.99 0.07
CA TRP A 142 -39.57 -19.55 -0.71
C TRP A 142 -40.38 -20.57 0.11
N GLY A 143 -41.53 -20.99 -0.44
CA GLY A 143 -42.30 -22.11 0.14
C GLY A 143 -42.92 -21.85 1.51
N GLY A 144 -43.00 -20.58 1.93
CA GLY A 144 -43.41 -20.22 3.28
C GLY A 144 -42.35 -20.49 4.35
N ALA A 145 -41.05 -20.40 4.02
CA ALA A 145 -40.02 -20.35 5.05
C ALA A 145 -40.21 -19.09 5.93
N PRO A 146 -39.92 -19.15 7.25
CA PRO A 146 -39.99 -17.99 8.13
C PRO A 146 -39.15 -16.81 7.63
N VAL A 147 -39.60 -15.59 7.91
CA VAL A 147 -38.73 -14.40 7.74
C VAL A 147 -37.72 -14.39 8.88
N LEU A 148 -36.44 -14.43 8.55
CA LEU A 148 -35.34 -14.38 9.52
C LEU A 148 -34.86 -12.93 9.71
N ALA A 149 -34.39 -12.61 10.91
CA ALA A 149 -34.05 -11.25 11.31
C ALA A 149 -32.57 -11.12 11.71
N GLY A 150 -32.02 -9.91 11.59
CA GLY A 150 -30.61 -9.63 11.90
C GLY A 150 -29.61 -10.11 10.85
N LEU A 151 -30.09 -10.41 9.63
CA LEU A 151 -29.24 -10.76 8.48
C LEU A 151 -28.17 -9.69 8.25
N PRO A 152 -26.91 -10.06 8.01
CA PRO A 152 -25.91 -9.10 7.58
C PRO A 152 -26.21 -8.69 6.13
N TYR A 153 -26.26 -7.39 5.84
CA TYR A 153 -26.52 -6.92 4.48
C TYR A 153 -25.52 -5.84 4.08
N THR A 154 -24.98 -5.99 2.88
CA THR A 154 -23.91 -5.19 2.32
C THR A 154 -24.33 -4.69 0.93
N PRO A 155 -25.00 -3.53 0.84
CA PRO A 155 -25.57 -3.04 -0.41
C PRO A 155 -24.48 -2.72 -1.45
N ASN A 156 -24.66 -3.23 -2.68
CA ASN A 156 -23.78 -3.02 -3.84
C ASN A 156 -22.41 -3.73 -3.77
N GLN A 157 -22.30 -4.86 -3.05
CA GLN A 157 -21.02 -5.52 -2.73
C GLN A 157 -21.22 -7.03 -2.79
N ASP A 158 -20.76 -7.66 -3.87
CA ASP A 158 -20.77 -9.11 -4.02
C ASP A 158 -19.64 -9.75 -3.18
N ILE A 159 -19.90 -9.92 -1.88
CA ILE A 159 -18.94 -10.48 -0.93
C ILE A 159 -19.44 -11.75 -0.22
N TRP A 160 -20.74 -11.97 -0.05
CA TRP A 160 -21.27 -13.15 0.64
C TRP A 160 -21.22 -14.39 -0.23
N ARG A 161 -20.97 -15.56 0.36
CA ARG A 161 -20.62 -16.77 -0.40
C ARG A 161 -21.38 -18.00 0.06
N GLY A 162 -21.30 -18.35 1.34
CA GLY A 162 -22.09 -19.44 1.93
C GLY A 162 -23.08 -18.93 2.97
N ALA A 163 -24.22 -19.61 3.13
CA ALA A 163 -25.13 -19.42 4.25
C ALA A 163 -25.70 -20.76 4.74
N GLU A 164 -25.98 -20.85 6.03
CA GLU A 164 -26.49 -22.05 6.69
C GLU A 164 -27.56 -21.69 7.74
N ILE A 165 -28.54 -22.55 7.93
CA ILE A 165 -29.75 -22.24 8.71
C ILE A 165 -29.76 -22.94 10.07
N HIS A 166 -29.98 -22.16 11.13
CA HIS A 166 -30.25 -22.65 12.47
C HIS A 166 -31.75 -22.94 12.65
N PHE A 167 -32.04 -24.03 13.36
CA PHE A 167 -33.40 -24.48 13.64
C PHE A 167 -33.61 -24.53 15.16
N ASN A 168 -34.77 -24.05 15.61
CA ASN A 168 -35.17 -24.18 17.01
C ASN A 168 -35.47 -25.65 17.39
N PRO A 169 -35.67 -25.97 18.69
CA PRO A 169 -35.97 -27.33 19.13
C PRO A 169 -37.27 -27.95 18.57
N SER A 170 -38.13 -27.16 17.90
CA SER A 170 -39.31 -27.64 17.19
C SER A 170 -39.08 -27.87 15.69
N GLY A 171 -37.84 -27.72 15.21
CA GLY A 171 -37.47 -27.92 13.80
C GLY A 171 -37.86 -26.77 12.88
N VAL A 172 -38.08 -25.56 13.41
CA VAL A 172 -38.43 -24.36 12.63
C VAL A 172 -37.21 -23.45 12.50
N PRO A 173 -36.88 -22.92 11.30
CA PRO A 173 -35.84 -21.91 11.13
C PRO A 173 -36.05 -20.68 12.02
N ASP A 174 -35.03 -20.30 12.78
CA ASP A 174 -35.05 -19.16 13.71
C ASP A 174 -33.76 -18.29 13.66
N GLY A 175 -32.79 -18.66 12.83
CA GLY A 175 -31.57 -17.90 12.60
C GLY A 175 -30.65 -18.62 11.61
N GLY A 176 -29.38 -18.26 11.61
CA GLY A 176 -28.38 -18.93 10.79
C GLY A 176 -27.03 -18.24 10.82
N TRP A 177 -26.22 -18.55 9.82
CA TRP A 177 -24.90 -17.98 9.61
C TRP A 177 -24.70 -17.65 8.15
N GLU A 178 -24.02 -16.54 7.88
CA GLU A 178 -23.50 -16.22 6.55
C GLU A 178 -21.98 -16.09 6.61
N MET A 179 -21.31 -16.46 5.52
CA MET A 179 -19.87 -16.38 5.36
C MET A 179 -19.51 -15.53 4.14
N ASP A 180 -18.67 -14.52 4.36
CA ASP A 180 -18.11 -13.73 3.26
C ASP A 180 -16.92 -14.45 2.56
N ARG A 181 -16.57 -13.96 1.38
CA ARG A 181 -15.46 -14.46 0.55
C ARG A 181 -14.12 -14.49 1.26
N THR A 182 -13.95 -13.73 2.35
CA THR A 182 -12.72 -13.64 3.16
C THR A 182 -12.70 -14.62 4.34
N GLY A 183 -13.80 -15.33 4.60
CA GLY A 183 -13.91 -16.32 5.67
C GLY A 183 -14.41 -15.72 6.99
N ARG A 184 -14.94 -14.50 6.97
CA ARG A 184 -15.68 -13.96 8.11
C ARG A 184 -17.06 -14.62 8.16
N VAL A 185 -17.35 -15.32 9.25
CA VAL A 185 -18.67 -15.90 9.53
C VAL A 185 -19.43 -14.98 10.48
N VAL A 186 -20.69 -14.67 10.16
CA VAL A 186 -21.58 -13.83 10.97
C VAL A 186 -22.84 -14.62 11.30
N ALA A 187 -23.18 -14.72 12.59
CA ALA A 187 -24.43 -15.33 13.05
C ALA A 187 -25.57 -14.31 13.04
N PHE A 188 -26.79 -14.78 12.75
CA PHE A 188 -28.02 -13.97 12.77
C PHE A 188 -29.21 -14.73 13.39
N GLY A 189 -30.28 -14.01 13.72
CA GLY A 189 -31.43 -14.56 14.43
C GLY A 189 -31.06 -15.13 15.80
N ALA A 190 -31.56 -16.33 16.12
CA ALA A 190 -31.26 -17.04 17.36
C ALA A 190 -29.96 -17.89 17.30
N ALA A 191 -29.24 -17.89 16.18
CA ALA A 191 -28.07 -18.75 16.02
C ALA A 191 -26.88 -18.30 16.91
N PRO A 192 -26.21 -19.23 17.63
CA PRO A 192 -25.03 -18.90 18.41
C PRO A 192 -23.83 -18.59 17.50
N ALA A 193 -22.91 -17.73 17.93
CA ALA A 193 -21.69 -17.44 17.16
C ALA A 193 -20.84 -18.72 16.94
N LEU A 194 -20.44 -18.99 15.70
CA LEU A 194 -19.53 -20.09 15.38
C LEU A 194 -18.07 -19.68 15.64
N SER A 195 -17.32 -20.55 16.30
CA SER A 195 -15.87 -20.41 16.46
C SER A 195 -15.15 -21.13 15.31
N VAL A 196 -14.89 -20.41 14.21
CA VAL A 196 -14.16 -20.92 13.05
C VAL A 196 -12.87 -20.11 12.85
N SER A 197 -11.74 -20.81 12.64
CA SER A 197 -10.43 -20.19 12.36
C SER A 197 -10.08 -20.37 10.89
N LEU A 198 -10.51 -19.43 10.04
CA LEU A 198 -10.22 -19.43 8.60
C LEU A 198 -9.14 -18.39 8.26
N PRO A 199 -8.34 -18.60 7.21
CA PRO A 199 -7.45 -17.56 6.70
C PRO A 199 -8.27 -16.42 6.07
N THR A 200 -7.91 -15.18 6.39
CA THR A 200 -8.52 -13.97 5.82
C THR A 200 -8.02 -13.72 4.40
N ALA A 201 -8.60 -14.43 3.43
CA ALA A 201 -8.26 -14.33 2.01
C ALA A 201 -9.53 -14.51 1.14
N PRO A 202 -9.67 -13.81 0.00
CA PRO A 202 -10.89 -13.81 -0.84
C PRO A 202 -11.05 -15.11 -1.67
N ILE A 203 -11.04 -16.26 -1.00
CA ILE A 203 -10.93 -17.62 -1.57
C ILE A 203 -12.11 -18.54 -1.23
N HIS A 204 -12.96 -18.16 -0.28
CA HIS A 204 -14.02 -19.04 0.22
C HIS A 204 -15.26 -18.97 -0.68
N GLN A 205 -15.93 -20.11 -0.89
CA GLN A 205 -17.06 -20.28 -1.81
C GLN A 205 -18.34 -20.72 -1.09
N GLN A 206 -18.26 -21.70 -0.18
CA GLN A 206 -19.43 -22.23 0.54
C GLN A 206 -19.09 -22.57 1.99
N LEU A 207 -20.12 -22.49 2.84
CA LEU A 207 -20.13 -22.90 4.24
C LEU A 207 -21.17 -24.02 4.37
N HIS A 208 -20.81 -25.12 5.04
CA HIS A 208 -21.70 -26.25 5.30
C HIS A 208 -21.63 -26.67 6.77
N LEU A 209 -22.77 -27.02 7.38
CA LEU A 209 -22.84 -27.49 8.76
C LEU A 209 -23.16 -28.98 8.87
N VAL A 210 -22.46 -29.64 9.80
CA VAL A 210 -22.60 -31.08 10.08
C VAL A 210 -22.54 -31.30 11.59
N GLY A 211 -23.69 -31.52 12.21
CA GLY A 211 -23.79 -31.77 13.64
C GLY A 211 -23.35 -30.58 14.49
N SER A 212 -22.33 -30.75 15.32
CA SER A 212 -21.74 -29.69 16.16
C SER A 212 -20.54 -28.97 15.51
N GLY A 213 -20.32 -29.18 14.20
CA GLY A 213 -19.25 -28.59 13.43
C GLY A 213 -19.68 -28.36 11.98
N GLY A 214 -18.71 -28.34 11.07
CA GLY A 214 -18.98 -28.07 9.66
C GLY A 214 -17.70 -28.01 8.85
N TYR A 215 -17.81 -27.45 7.65
CA TYR A 215 -16.67 -27.22 6.77
C TYR A 215 -16.89 -26.04 5.83
N VAL A 216 -15.78 -25.54 5.28
CA VAL A 216 -15.76 -24.48 4.27
C VAL A 216 -15.05 -25.00 3.02
N VAL A 217 -15.59 -24.62 1.86
CA VAL A 217 -15.07 -24.98 0.52
C VAL A 217 -14.42 -23.74 -0.10
N ASP A 218 -13.20 -23.89 -0.62
CA ASP A 218 -12.50 -22.84 -1.38
C ASP A 218 -12.57 -23.04 -2.91
N LYS A 219 -12.02 -22.08 -3.66
CA LYS A 219 -12.06 -22.05 -5.13
C LYS A 219 -11.32 -23.19 -5.84
N TRP A 220 -10.38 -23.83 -5.13
CA TRP A 220 -9.57 -24.96 -5.59
C TRP A 220 -10.10 -26.30 -5.07
N GLY A 221 -11.20 -26.24 -4.30
CA GLY A 221 -11.86 -27.40 -3.71
C GLY A 221 -11.21 -27.89 -2.41
N ILE A 222 -10.30 -27.14 -1.79
CA ILE A 222 -9.78 -27.52 -0.47
C ILE A 222 -10.90 -27.35 0.56
N VAL A 223 -11.12 -28.39 1.37
CA VAL A 223 -12.14 -28.40 2.43
C VAL A 223 -11.49 -28.17 3.79
N THR A 224 -11.84 -27.04 4.42
CA THR A 224 -11.40 -26.69 5.78
C THR A 224 -12.49 -27.06 6.78
N ALA A 225 -12.29 -28.13 7.54
CA ALA A 225 -13.23 -28.60 8.56
C ALA A 225 -13.09 -27.84 9.89
N PHE A 226 -14.20 -27.71 10.62
CA PHE A 226 -14.23 -27.17 11.99
C PHE A 226 -15.20 -27.95 12.89
N GLY A 227 -14.99 -27.85 14.21
CA GLY A 227 -15.69 -28.69 15.19
C GLY A 227 -15.20 -30.14 15.16
N THR A 228 -16.10 -31.09 15.43
CA THR A 228 -15.76 -32.52 15.57
C THR A 228 -16.74 -33.41 14.82
N GLY A 229 -16.27 -34.53 14.27
CA GLY A 229 -17.12 -35.57 13.67
C GLY A 229 -17.13 -35.60 12.14
N LEU A 230 -16.45 -34.67 11.47
CA LEU A 230 -16.28 -34.71 10.01
C LEU A 230 -15.13 -35.65 9.62
N SER A 231 -15.45 -36.74 8.94
CA SER A 231 -14.51 -37.72 8.40
C SER A 231 -15.00 -38.20 7.03
N PRO A 232 -14.70 -37.46 5.94
CA PRO A 232 -15.19 -37.82 4.61
C PRO A 232 -14.45 -39.04 4.04
N ASN A 233 -15.08 -39.71 3.07
CA ASN A 233 -14.42 -40.72 2.25
C ASN A 233 -14.07 -40.09 0.90
N TRP A 234 -12.77 -39.89 0.66
CA TRP A 234 -12.24 -39.18 -0.50
C TRP A 234 -11.85 -40.10 -1.66
N ASN A 235 -12.14 -41.40 -1.57
CA ASN A 235 -11.79 -42.36 -2.63
C ASN A 235 -12.41 -41.95 -3.98
N GLY A 236 -11.58 -41.67 -4.99
CA GLY A 236 -12.05 -41.20 -6.29
C GLY A 236 -12.40 -39.71 -6.37
N TYR A 237 -12.07 -38.91 -5.35
CA TYR A 237 -12.09 -37.45 -5.47
C TYR A 237 -11.16 -37.01 -6.62
N THR A 238 -11.70 -36.22 -7.55
CA THR A 238 -10.92 -35.61 -8.63
C THR A 238 -10.26 -34.35 -8.10
N ASP A 239 -9.03 -34.05 -8.49
CA ASP A 239 -8.35 -32.78 -8.18
C ASP A 239 -8.28 -31.92 -9.45
N TRP A 240 -8.52 -30.60 -9.31
CA TRP A 240 -8.55 -29.66 -10.44
C TRP A 240 -7.31 -28.75 -10.52
N GLY A 241 -6.28 -29.01 -9.71
CA GLY A 241 -5.07 -28.19 -9.62
C GLY A 241 -5.35 -26.75 -9.15
N GLY A 242 -4.46 -25.82 -9.50
CA GLY A 242 -4.60 -24.40 -9.16
C GLY A 242 -5.71 -23.61 -9.88
N ARG A 243 -6.75 -24.26 -10.43
CA ARG A 243 -7.84 -23.60 -11.17
C ARG A 243 -8.95 -23.10 -10.23
N ASP A 244 -9.31 -21.82 -10.30
CA ASP A 244 -10.55 -21.25 -9.74
C ASP A 244 -11.73 -21.76 -10.57
N ILE A 245 -12.26 -22.93 -10.19
CA ILE A 245 -13.38 -23.57 -10.89
C ILE A 245 -14.31 -24.35 -9.95
N ILE A 246 -13.93 -24.57 -8.70
CA ILE A 246 -14.78 -25.25 -7.73
C ILE A 246 -15.73 -24.24 -7.10
N ARG A 247 -17.02 -24.59 -7.11
CA ARG A 247 -18.10 -23.74 -6.60
C ARG A 247 -18.75 -24.34 -5.36
N ASP A 248 -18.82 -25.67 -5.28
CA ASP A 248 -19.32 -26.36 -4.09
C ASP A 248 -18.77 -27.79 -3.95
N ILE A 249 -18.76 -28.32 -2.72
CA ILE A 249 -18.52 -29.73 -2.39
C ILE A 249 -19.56 -30.15 -1.35
N ALA A 250 -20.56 -30.92 -1.77
CA ALA A 250 -21.58 -31.47 -0.88
C ALA A 250 -21.12 -32.83 -0.32
N LEU A 251 -20.87 -32.92 0.98
CA LEU A 251 -20.43 -34.15 1.65
C LEU A 251 -21.64 -34.98 2.13
N VAL A 252 -21.65 -36.27 1.79
CA VAL A 252 -22.75 -37.18 2.13
C VAL A 252 -22.27 -38.22 3.13
N ASN A 253 -22.97 -38.29 4.28
CA ASN A 253 -22.63 -39.16 5.41
C ASN A 253 -21.11 -39.14 5.74
N PRO A 254 -20.53 -37.98 6.12
CA PRO A 254 -19.09 -37.82 6.34
C PRO A 254 -18.62 -38.42 7.68
N SER A 255 -18.93 -39.70 7.90
CA SER A 255 -18.59 -40.47 9.09
C SER A 255 -17.82 -41.75 8.71
N ASN A 256 -16.67 -41.58 8.05
CA ASN A 256 -15.73 -42.64 7.72
C ASN A 256 -14.98 -43.08 9.00
N PRO A 257 -15.03 -44.36 9.41
CA PRO A 257 -14.31 -44.84 10.60
C PRO A 257 -12.79 -44.73 10.47
N THR A 258 -12.26 -44.64 9.25
CA THR A 258 -10.85 -44.36 8.98
C THR A 258 -10.73 -42.96 8.40
N GLN A 259 -10.24 -41.99 9.18
CA GLN A 259 -10.06 -40.62 8.70
C GLN A 259 -9.10 -40.58 7.52
N GLN A 260 -9.58 -40.03 6.39
CA GLN A 260 -8.78 -39.82 5.19
C GLN A 260 -8.42 -38.34 5.04
N GLN A 261 -7.18 -38.05 4.68
CA GLN A 261 -6.83 -36.72 4.17
C GLN A 261 -7.43 -36.52 2.78
N GLN A 262 -7.86 -35.30 2.48
CA GLN A 262 -8.30 -34.94 1.13
C GLN A 262 -7.10 -35.03 0.16
N PRO A 263 -7.24 -35.73 -0.99
CA PRO A 263 -6.16 -35.91 -1.96
C PRO A 263 -5.98 -34.68 -2.86
N VAL A 264 -5.70 -33.54 -2.23
CA VAL A 264 -5.40 -32.25 -2.88
C VAL A 264 -3.98 -32.27 -3.47
N SER A 265 -3.84 -31.83 -4.71
CA SER A 265 -2.55 -31.76 -5.41
C SER A 265 -1.59 -30.70 -4.87
N ALA A 266 -0.32 -30.78 -5.30
CA ALA A 266 0.66 -29.74 -5.01
C ALA A 266 0.26 -28.38 -5.61
N ASP A 267 -0.32 -28.36 -6.82
CA ASP A 267 -0.71 -27.13 -7.51
C ASP A 267 -1.89 -26.42 -6.80
N ALA A 268 -2.91 -27.18 -6.39
CA ALA A 268 -4.03 -26.64 -5.60
C ALA A 268 -3.54 -26.10 -4.25
N ARG A 269 -2.67 -26.84 -3.54
CA ARG A 269 -2.03 -26.39 -2.29
C ARG A 269 -1.17 -25.14 -2.49
N ALA A 270 -0.44 -25.04 -3.60
CA ALA A 270 0.39 -23.88 -3.92
C ALA A 270 -0.47 -22.64 -4.23
N ALA A 271 -1.56 -22.80 -4.99
CA ALA A 271 -2.49 -21.71 -5.28
C ALA A 271 -3.19 -21.20 -4.00
N TYR A 272 -3.67 -22.11 -3.16
CA TYR A 272 -4.20 -21.78 -1.83
C TYR A 272 -3.17 -21.05 -0.97
N GLN A 273 -1.96 -21.59 -0.81
CA GLN A 273 -0.93 -20.94 0.00
C GLN A 273 -0.49 -19.59 -0.58
N ALA A 274 -0.44 -19.42 -1.90
CA ALA A 274 -0.12 -18.14 -2.53
C ALA A 274 -1.22 -17.09 -2.31
N ALA A 275 -2.48 -17.50 -2.12
CA ALA A 275 -3.60 -16.60 -1.82
C ALA A 275 -3.75 -16.30 -0.32
N VAL A 276 -3.48 -17.29 0.54
CA VAL A 276 -3.51 -17.16 2.02
C VAL A 276 -2.27 -16.41 2.54
N ASN A 277 -1.09 -16.72 2.01
CA ASN A 277 0.19 -16.13 2.41
C ASN A 277 0.60 -14.98 1.48
N ARG A 278 -0.35 -14.10 1.09
CA ARG A 278 -0.04 -12.85 0.36
C ARG A 278 0.67 -11.86 1.28
N GLY A 279 1.93 -12.14 1.58
CA GLY A 279 2.83 -11.28 2.32
C GLY A 279 3.78 -10.53 1.40
N GLY A 280 4.33 -9.42 1.87
CA GLY A 280 5.36 -8.66 1.16
C GLY A 280 4.92 -7.23 0.93
N GLY A 281 5.08 -6.75 -0.30
CA GLY A 281 4.66 -5.40 -0.65
C GLY A 281 4.94 -5.04 -2.10
N VAL A 282 4.75 -3.75 -2.38
CA VAL A 282 5.02 -3.11 -3.65
C VAL A 282 5.77 -1.82 -3.38
N VAL A 283 6.88 -1.62 -4.09
CA VAL A 283 7.64 -0.38 -4.04
C VAL A 283 7.22 0.53 -5.18
N LEU A 284 7.10 1.82 -4.89
CA LEU A 284 6.98 2.91 -5.86
C LEU A 284 8.35 3.56 -6.08
N ASP A 285 8.82 3.55 -7.33
CA ASP A 285 9.90 4.42 -7.77
C ASP A 285 9.38 5.80 -8.23
N GLY A 286 10.26 6.80 -8.26
CA GLY A 286 9.94 8.18 -8.59
C GLY A 286 9.52 8.41 -10.05
N TRP A 287 9.72 7.44 -10.94
CA TRP A 287 9.18 7.47 -12.30
C TRP A 287 7.78 6.83 -12.37
N GLY A 288 7.22 6.35 -11.27
CA GLY A 288 5.91 5.69 -11.21
C GLY A 288 5.98 4.17 -11.36
N GLY A 289 7.18 3.59 -11.50
CA GLY A 289 7.35 2.14 -11.60
C GLY A 289 6.94 1.44 -10.30
N LEU A 290 6.18 0.34 -10.45
CA LEU A 290 5.66 -0.47 -9.36
C LEU A 290 6.37 -1.82 -9.35
N HIS A 291 7.06 -2.14 -8.24
CA HIS A 291 7.91 -3.32 -8.12
C HIS A 291 7.42 -4.23 -6.99
N GLN A 292 6.79 -5.36 -7.31
CA GLN A 292 6.26 -6.29 -6.32
C GLN A 292 7.36 -7.16 -5.69
N PHE A 293 7.20 -7.49 -4.40
CA PHE A 293 8.05 -8.44 -3.68
C PHE A 293 7.24 -9.27 -2.67
N GLY A 294 7.87 -10.30 -2.09
CA GLY A 294 7.26 -11.25 -1.14
C GLY A 294 6.31 -12.27 -1.76
N GLY A 295 6.10 -12.21 -3.09
CA GLY A 295 5.10 -13.02 -3.81
C GLY A 295 3.81 -12.27 -4.13
N VAL A 296 3.70 -10.99 -3.72
CA VAL A 296 2.55 -10.12 -4.05
C VAL A 296 2.27 -10.13 -5.55
N GLN A 297 1.02 -10.44 -5.89
CA GLN A 297 0.47 -10.25 -7.23
C GLN A 297 -0.38 -8.98 -7.21
N LEU A 298 0.04 -7.96 -7.96
CA LEU A 298 -0.68 -6.69 -8.11
C LEU A 298 -1.04 -6.48 -9.57
N ASN A 299 -2.32 -6.23 -9.85
CA ASN A 299 -2.79 -5.74 -11.14
C ASN A 299 -2.32 -4.30 -11.36
N THR A 300 -1.29 -4.11 -12.18
CA THR A 300 -0.70 -2.80 -12.52
C THR A 300 -1.25 -2.21 -13.83
N THR A 301 -2.35 -2.75 -14.36
CA THR A 301 -2.97 -2.26 -15.61
C THR A 301 -3.32 -0.78 -15.51
N GLY A 302 -2.74 0.06 -16.38
CA GLY A 302 -2.97 1.51 -16.37
C GLY A 302 -2.20 2.29 -15.29
N ALA A 303 -1.26 1.66 -14.58
CA ALA A 303 -0.37 2.39 -13.67
C ALA A 303 0.43 3.48 -14.43
N PRO A 304 0.56 4.70 -13.88
CA PRO A 304 1.25 5.79 -14.56
C PRO A 304 2.77 5.55 -14.59
N TYR A 305 3.43 6.01 -15.65
CA TYR A 305 4.88 5.99 -15.74
C TYR A 305 5.41 7.26 -16.42
N TRP A 306 6.16 8.06 -15.68
CA TRP A 306 6.77 9.31 -16.11
C TRP A 306 8.25 9.06 -16.46
N ASN A 307 8.50 8.62 -17.69
CA ASN A 307 9.82 8.26 -18.18
C ASN A 307 10.88 9.34 -17.88
N ARG A 308 11.85 8.99 -17.02
CA ARG A 308 12.96 9.84 -16.55
C ARG A 308 12.57 11.08 -15.73
N TRP A 309 11.31 11.21 -15.31
CA TRP A 309 10.86 12.34 -14.50
C TRP A 309 10.50 11.85 -13.09
N ASN A 310 11.35 12.21 -12.12
CA ASN A 310 11.19 11.87 -10.71
C ASN A 310 10.05 12.68 -10.08
N ILE A 311 8.80 12.28 -10.33
CA ILE A 311 7.58 13.00 -9.92
C ILE A 311 6.60 12.16 -9.10
N ALA A 312 6.68 10.82 -9.07
CA ALA A 312 5.83 10.01 -8.20
C ALA A 312 6.21 10.20 -6.71
N ARG A 313 5.24 10.18 -5.79
CA ARG A 313 5.47 10.53 -4.37
C ARG A 313 4.92 9.53 -3.37
N SER A 314 3.71 8.99 -3.59
CA SER A 314 3.08 8.05 -2.67
C SER A 314 2.25 6.98 -3.40
N LEU A 315 2.10 5.81 -2.78
CA LEU A 315 1.42 4.62 -3.30
C LEU A 315 0.43 4.07 -2.26
N VAL A 316 -0.81 3.89 -2.67
CA VAL A 316 -1.79 3.11 -1.90
C VAL A 316 -2.27 1.94 -2.74
N VAL A 317 -2.10 0.71 -2.23
CA VAL A 317 -2.56 -0.52 -2.90
C VAL A 317 -3.76 -1.12 -2.17
N ARG A 318 -4.65 -1.78 -2.92
CA ARG A 318 -5.68 -2.64 -2.35
C ARG A 318 -5.05 -4.00 -2.03
N SER A 319 -5.20 -4.47 -0.80
CA SER A 319 -4.52 -5.69 -0.32
C SER A 319 -5.06 -7.01 -0.92
N ASP A 320 -6.16 -6.95 -1.68
CA ASP A 320 -6.57 -8.03 -2.60
C ASP A 320 -5.73 -8.11 -3.89
N GLY A 321 -4.80 -7.17 -4.11
CA GLY A 321 -3.96 -7.10 -5.31
C GLY A 321 -4.69 -6.59 -6.56
N SER A 322 -5.94 -6.12 -6.42
CA SER A 322 -6.77 -5.75 -7.57
C SER A 322 -6.37 -4.44 -8.26
N GLY A 323 -5.61 -3.58 -7.59
CA GLY A 323 -5.17 -2.27 -8.08
C GLY A 323 -4.74 -1.33 -6.96
N GLY A 324 -4.66 -0.04 -7.27
CA GLY A 324 -4.29 1.00 -6.31
C GLY A 324 -4.28 2.39 -6.92
N TRP A 325 -3.57 3.31 -6.25
CA TRP A 325 -3.37 4.69 -6.68
C TRP A 325 -1.90 5.09 -6.54
N VAL A 326 -1.42 5.93 -7.45
CA VAL A 326 -0.13 6.64 -7.34
C VAL A 326 -0.38 8.15 -7.28
N LEU A 327 0.26 8.82 -6.32
CA LEU A 327 0.31 10.28 -6.21
C LEU A 327 1.51 10.83 -6.99
N ASP A 328 1.30 11.85 -7.82
CA ASP A 328 2.37 12.68 -8.38
C ASP A 328 2.63 13.95 -7.54
N GLY A 329 3.83 14.54 -7.68
CA GLY A 329 4.28 15.69 -6.92
C GLY A 329 3.53 16.99 -7.21
N TYR A 330 2.76 17.08 -8.29
CA TYR A 330 1.85 18.21 -8.53
C TYR A 330 0.48 17.98 -7.86
N GLY A 331 0.26 16.84 -7.22
CA GLY A 331 -0.98 16.50 -6.52
C GLY A 331 -1.94 15.65 -7.35
N GLY A 332 -1.56 15.18 -8.55
CA GLY A 332 -2.40 14.28 -9.34
C GLY A 332 -2.49 12.89 -8.71
N ILE A 333 -3.71 12.35 -8.57
CA ILE A 333 -3.96 11.00 -8.06
C ILE A 333 -4.37 10.11 -9.23
N HIS A 334 -3.59 9.05 -9.49
CA HIS A 334 -3.72 8.19 -10.66
C HIS A 334 -4.13 6.78 -10.22
N ALA A 335 -5.40 6.42 -10.46
CA ALA A 335 -5.93 5.09 -10.18
C ALA A 335 -5.45 4.07 -11.22
N PHE A 336 -5.19 2.83 -10.78
CA PHE A 336 -4.77 1.73 -11.66
C PHE A 336 -5.38 0.39 -11.24
N GLY A 337 -5.35 -0.58 -12.16
CA GLY A 337 -6.02 -1.86 -12.01
C GLY A 337 -7.54 -1.69 -11.93
N SER A 338 -8.16 -2.30 -10.92
CA SER A 338 -9.59 -2.17 -10.62
C SER A 338 -9.92 -1.06 -9.61
N ALA A 339 -8.95 -0.21 -9.25
CA ALA A 339 -9.16 0.87 -8.29
C ALA A 339 -10.06 1.99 -8.87
N PRO A 340 -11.07 2.48 -8.14
CA PRO A 340 -11.90 3.60 -8.59
C PRO A 340 -11.11 4.88 -8.87
N ALA A 341 -11.47 5.61 -9.92
CA ALA A 341 -10.92 6.93 -10.19
C ALA A 341 -11.23 7.90 -9.03
N THR A 342 -10.24 8.70 -8.64
CA THR A 342 -10.33 9.66 -7.53
C THR A 342 -10.00 11.06 -8.03
N SER A 343 -10.83 12.05 -7.69
CA SER A 343 -10.50 13.46 -7.91
C SER A 343 -9.56 13.95 -6.82
N SER A 344 -8.41 14.52 -7.19
CA SER A 344 -7.51 15.13 -6.22
C SER A 344 -8.13 16.37 -5.55
N PRO A 345 -7.91 16.60 -4.24
CA PRO A 345 -8.35 17.82 -3.55
C PRO A 345 -7.59 19.07 -4.01
N ALA A 346 -6.34 18.93 -4.48
CA ALA A 346 -5.45 20.04 -4.77
C ALA A 346 -4.46 19.69 -5.88
N TYR A 347 -4.20 20.63 -6.79
CA TYR A 347 -3.25 20.46 -7.89
C TYR A 347 -2.41 21.72 -8.11
N TRP A 348 -1.10 21.59 -7.94
CA TRP A 348 -0.13 22.68 -8.06
C TRP A 348 0.67 22.54 -9.36
N SER A 349 0.10 23.09 -10.44
CA SER A 349 0.69 22.99 -11.77
C SER A 349 2.12 23.54 -11.79
N GLY A 350 3.09 22.70 -12.17
CA GLY A 350 4.50 23.07 -12.26
C GLY A 350 5.26 23.04 -10.93
N TRP A 351 4.62 22.74 -9.80
CA TRP A 351 5.22 22.79 -8.48
C TRP A 351 5.15 21.44 -7.77
N ASP A 352 6.30 20.77 -7.69
CA ASP A 352 6.49 19.52 -6.97
C ASP A 352 6.42 19.78 -5.44
N ILE A 353 5.21 19.71 -4.89
CA ILE A 353 4.92 19.99 -3.48
C ILE A 353 4.03 18.95 -2.80
N ALA A 354 3.30 18.09 -3.53
CA ALA A 354 2.55 16.98 -2.93
C ALA A 354 3.52 15.90 -2.41
N ARG A 355 3.19 15.25 -1.28
CA ARG A 355 4.12 14.35 -0.57
C ARG A 355 3.51 13.00 -0.21
N SER A 356 2.30 12.98 0.35
CA SER A 356 1.64 11.74 0.79
C SER A 356 0.13 11.79 0.51
N MET A 357 -0.52 10.62 0.38
CA MET A 357 -1.98 10.52 0.31
C MET A 357 -2.49 9.36 1.16
N ILE A 358 -3.62 9.58 1.82
CA ILE A 358 -4.24 8.61 2.74
C ILE A 358 -5.71 8.47 2.38
N PHE A 359 -6.16 7.27 2.02
CA PHE A 359 -7.58 6.97 1.84
C PHE A 359 -8.20 6.53 3.17
N THR A 360 -9.28 7.20 3.58
CA THR A 360 -9.96 6.95 4.86
C THR A 360 -11.30 6.26 4.68
N SER A 361 -11.96 6.45 3.53
CA SER A 361 -13.10 5.60 3.18
C SER A 361 -12.61 4.22 2.79
N ARG A 362 -13.23 3.23 3.43
CA ARG A 362 -13.18 1.86 2.94
C ARG A 362 -14.41 1.62 2.10
N GLY A 363 -14.12 1.10 0.91
CA GLY A 363 -14.98 0.15 0.26
C GLY A 363 -15.27 -1.02 1.18
N SER A 364 -16.08 -1.88 0.63
CA SER A 364 -17.11 -2.54 1.40
C SER A 364 -16.93 -4.06 1.34
N ASP A 365 -16.20 -4.48 0.30
CA ASP A 365 -15.07 -5.42 0.38
C ASP A 365 -13.97 -5.13 1.44
N GLY A 366 -14.03 -4.02 2.18
CA GLY A 366 -13.08 -3.65 3.24
C GLY A 366 -11.79 -2.95 2.77
N PHE A 367 -11.58 -2.80 1.46
CA PHE A 367 -10.41 -2.16 0.88
C PHE A 367 -10.67 -0.67 0.62
N PRO A 368 -9.65 0.19 0.43
CA PRO A 368 -9.88 1.58 0.00
C PRO A 368 -10.72 1.65 -1.30
N ASP A 369 -11.64 2.62 -1.38
CA ASP A 369 -12.56 2.80 -2.52
C ASP A 369 -12.42 4.13 -3.27
N GLY A 370 -11.41 4.93 -2.94
CA GLY A 370 -11.16 6.21 -3.59
C GLY A 370 -11.94 7.41 -3.00
N ARG A 371 -13.05 7.16 -2.28
CA ARG A 371 -14.08 8.20 -2.09
C ARG A 371 -13.69 9.34 -1.16
N GLN A 372 -12.91 9.08 -0.11
CA GLN A 372 -12.60 10.01 0.98
C GLN A 372 -11.14 9.82 1.43
N GLY A 373 -10.49 10.92 1.79
CA GLY A 373 -9.12 10.89 2.29
C GLY A 373 -8.48 12.27 2.42
N TYR A 374 -7.16 12.27 2.56
CA TYR A 374 -6.31 13.44 2.75
C TYR A 374 -5.05 13.38 1.87
N LEU A 375 -4.60 14.54 1.38
CA LEU A 375 -3.37 14.73 0.63
C LEU A 375 -2.46 15.70 1.40
N LEU A 376 -1.22 15.29 1.68
CA LEU A 376 -0.20 16.11 2.34
C LEU A 376 0.61 16.90 1.32
N ASP A 377 0.79 18.20 1.54
CA ASP A 377 1.80 19.04 0.89
C ASP A 377 3.08 19.19 1.72
N GLY A 378 4.17 19.61 1.08
CA GLY A 378 5.49 19.73 1.70
C GLY A 378 5.60 20.80 2.79
N PHE A 379 4.62 21.70 2.93
CA PHE A 379 4.57 22.71 3.99
C PHE A 379 3.78 22.25 5.22
N GLY A 380 3.17 21.06 5.20
CA GLY A 380 2.31 20.53 6.27
C GLY A 380 0.82 20.84 6.04
N GLY A 381 0.45 21.27 4.84
CA GLY A 381 -0.95 21.42 4.48
C GLY A 381 -1.60 20.07 4.21
N LEU A 382 -2.61 19.70 5.00
CA LEU A 382 -3.39 18.48 4.81
C LEU A 382 -4.74 18.79 4.13
N HIS A 383 -4.89 18.37 2.88
CA HIS A 383 -6.01 18.71 2.00
C HIS A 383 -7.00 17.54 1.91
N GLN A 384 -8.19 17.72 2.50
CA GLN A 384 -9.24 16.70 2.54
C GLN A 384 -10.11 16.65 1.27
N TRP A 385 -10.56 15.45 0.87
CA TRP A 385 -11.62 15.27 -0.14
C TRP A 385 -12.75 14.36 0.35
N GLY A 386 -13.82 14.26 -0.43
CA GLY A 386 -14.84 13.22 -0.22
C GLY A 386 -15.69 13.35 1.03
N GLY A 387 -15.67 14.52 1.68
CA GLY A 387 -16.26 14.70 2.99
C GLY A 387 -15.45 14.07 4.13
N ALA A 388 -14.12 13.97 4.02
CA ALA A 388 -13.29 13.68 5.18
C ALA A 388 -13.46 14.79 6.23
N PRO A 389 -13.47 14.49 7.53
CA PRO A 389 -13.54 15.49 8.60
C PRO A 389 -12.42 16.54 8.48
N ALA A 390 -12.71 17.79 8.83
CA ALA A 390 -11.64 18.77 9.03
C ALA A 390 -10.89 18.46 10.33
N LEU A 391 -9.57 18.29 10.24
CA LEU A 391 -8.70 17.97 11.37
C LEU A 391 -7.99 19.23 11.87
N ALA A 392 -7.79 19.34 13.18
CA ALA A 392 -7.30 20.55 13.83
C ALA A 392 -5.90 20.35 14.43
N GLY A 393 -5.15 21.44 14.60
CA GLY A 393 -3.80 21.41 15.18
C GLY A 393 -2.72 20.87 14.24
N LEU A 394 -2.98 20.86 12.93
CA LEU A 394 -2.00 20.49 11.90
C LEU A 394 -0.72 21.34 12.04
N PRO A 395 0.48 20.74 11.97
CA PRO A 395 1.71 21.51 11.89
C PRO A 395 1.79 22.19 10.51
N TYR A 396 2.29 23.42 10.45
CA TYR A 396 2.45 24.12 9.17
C TYR A 396 3.67 25.02 9.19
N THR A 397 4.53 24.88 8.18
CA THR A 397 5.78 25.62 8.03
C THR A 397 5.78 26.37 6.70
N PRO A 398 5.24 27.61 6.66
CA PRO A 398 5.08 28.37 5.43
C PRO A 398 6.41 28.54 4.68
N ASN A 399 6.41 28.24 3.38
CA ASN A 399 7.58 28.34 2.50
C ASN A 399 8.72 27.37 2.82
N GLN A 400 8.48 26.31 3.61
CA GLN A 400 9.46 25.28 3.96
C GLN A 400 8.98 23.90 3.53
N ASP A 401 9.51 23.39 2.41
CA ASP A 401 9.23 22.03 1.92
C ASP A 401 9.99 20.97 2.74
N ILE A 402 9.47 20.66 3.92
CA ILE A 402 10.08 19.76 4.90
C ILE A 402 9.22 18.53 5.21
N TRP A 403 7.89 18.59 5.06
CA TRP A 403 6.99 17.49 5.42
C TRP A 403 7.00 16.38 4.37
N ARG A 404 6.90 15.12 4.79
CA ARG A 404 7.17 13.96 3.91
C ARG A 404 6.10 12.88 3.97
N GLY A 405 5.75 12.39 5.15
CA GLY A 405 4.67 11.41 5.33
C GLY A 405 3.60 11.94 6.29
N ALA A 406 2.34 11.53 6.09
CA ALA A 406 1.26 11.75 7.04
C ALA A 406 0.41 10.48 7.19
N GLU A 407 -0.10 10.25 8.40
CA GLU A 407 -0.90 9.08 8.76
C GLU A 407 -2.07 9.48 9.65
N ILE A 408 -3.22 8.82 9.50
CA ILE A 408 -4.48 9.24 10.12
C ILE A 408 -4.83 8.37 11.33
N HIS A 409 -5.10 9.02 12.46
CA HIS A 409 -5.67 8.41 13.65
C HIS A 409 -7.20 8.42 13.55
N TYR A 410 -7.82 7.37 14.08
CA TYR A 410 -9.27 7.17 14.06
C TYR A 410 -9.79 7.05 15.49
N ALA A 411 -10.89 7.72 15.78
CA ALA A 411 -11.67 7.51 16.98
C ALA A 411 -12.17 6.06 17.07
N ALA A 412 -12.58 5.62 18.25
CA ALA A 412 -13.22 4.30 18.44
C ALA A 412 -14.50 4.08 17.60
N SER A 413 -15.08 5.14 17.04
CA SER A 413 -16.19 5.09 16.08
C SER A 413 -15.76 4.79 14.63
N GLY A 414 -14.45 4.70 14.35
CA GLY A 414 -13.90 4.54 13.00
C GLY A 414 -13.86 5.84 12.17
N VAL A 415 -14.03 7.00 12.80
CA VAL A 415 -13.98 8.32 12.14
C VAL A 415 -12.61 8.97 12.35
N PRO A 416 -11.97 9.55 11.31
CA PRO A 416 -10.75 10.36 11.48
C PRO A 416 -10.93 11.48 12.50
N ASP A 417 -10.05 11.55 13.50
CA ASP A 417 -10.08 12.55 14.57
C ASP A 417 -8.71 13.19 14.85
N GLY A 418 -7.66 12.74 14.17
CA GLY A 418 -6.30 13.31 14.24
C GLY A 418 -5.33 12.55 13.35
N GLY A 419 -4.04 12.69 13.62
CA GLY A 419 -3.01 11.93 12.92
C GLY A 419 -1.60 12.36 13.30
N TRP A 420 -0.65 11.98 12.46
CA TRP A 420 0.76 12.30 12.58
C TRP A 420 1.30 12.77 11.25
N GLU A 421 2.12 13.81 11.27
CA GLU A 421 2.97 14.19 10.13
C GLU A 421 4.43 14.00 10.51
N MET A 422 5.23 13.52 9.57
CA MET A 422 6.67 13.33 9.72
C MET A 422 7.42 14.23 8.74
N ASP A 423 8.35 15.02 9.26
CA ASP A 423 9.25 15.82 8.43
C ASP A 423 10.41 14.99 7.86
N ARG A 424 11.20 15.61 6.97
CA ARG A 424 12.33 14.95 6.32
C ARG A 424 13.42 14.51 7.31
N TRP A 425 13.53 15.11 8.50
CA TRP A 425 14.48 14.74 9.57
C TRP A 425 13.96 13.61 10.48
N GLY A 426 12.71 13.19 10.33
CA GLY A 426 12.08 12.19 11.20
C GLY A 426 11.48 12.79 12.48
N TYR A 427 11.32 14.11 12.57
CA TYR A 427 10.49 14.70 13.62
C TYR A 427 9.02 14.43 13.31
N ILE A 428 8.30 13.88 14.29
CA ILE A 428 6.88 13.52 14.14
C ILE A 428 6.04 14.46 15.00
N SER A 429 5.08 15.13 14.36
CA SER A 429 4.10 15.98 15.03
C SER A 429 2.74 15.30 15.02
N ALA A 430 2.20 15.03 16.21
CA ALA A 430 0.82 14.57 16.37
C ALA A 430 -0.15 15.76 16.29
N PHE A 431 -1.32 15.54 15.70
CA PHE A 431 -2.38 16.54 15.57
C PHE A 431 -3.76 15.93 15.85
N GLY A 432 -4.77 16.78 16.07
CA GLY A 432 -6.11 16.37 16.47
C GLY A 432 -6.10 15.61 17.81
N ALA A 433 -6.82 14.48 17.86
CA ALA A 433 -6.88 13.60 19.02
C ALA A 433 -5.79 12.52 19.06
N ALA A 434 -4.86 12.48 18.09
CA ALA A 434 -3.84 11.44 18.03
C ALA A 434 -2.86 11.53 19.23
N PRO A 435 -2.51 10.40 19.88
CA PRO A 435 -1.48 10.38 20.92
C PRO A 435 -0.09 10.64 20.32
N THR A 436 0.87 11.12 21.12
CA THR A 436 2.25 11.32 20.63
C THR A 436 2.86 10.02 20.10
N LEU A 437 3.32 10.03 18.84
CA LEU A 437 4.10 8.94 18.25
C LEU A 437 5.59 9.26 18.32
N SER A 438 6.39 8.28 18.75
CA SER A 438 7.85 8.35 18.78
C SER A 438 8.42 7.07 18.19
N ILE A 439 9.26 7.19 17.16
CA ILE A 439 9.89 6.06 16.48
C ILE A 439 11.37 6.03 16.85
N GLY A 440 11.79 4.96 17.53
CA GLY A 440 13.19 4.72 17.85
C GLY A 440 14.01 4.37 16.61
N GLY A 441 15.23 4.89 16.51
CA GLY A 441 16.17 4.52 15.45
C GLY A 441 16.00 5.24 14.11
N LEU A 442 15.11 6.24 14.00
CA LEU A 442 15.10 7.13 12.85
C LEU A 442 16.46 7.87 12.74
N PRO A 443 17.05 7.97 11.54
CA PRO A 443 18.23 8.80 11.34
C PRO A 443 17.86 10.27 11.53
N ASN A 444 18.58 10.99 12.39
CA ASN A 444 18.45 12.44 12.53
C ASN A 444 19.11 13.15 11.33
N ALA A 445 18.53 12.94 10.15
CA ALA A 445 18.96 13.52 8.90
C ALA A 445 17.77 13.67 7.94
N PRO A 446 17.81 14.67 7.06
CA PRO A 446 16.71 15.08 6.16
C PRO A 446 16.46 14.13 4.97
N ILE A 447 16.44 12.83 5.24
CA ILE A 447 16.41 11.70 4.30
C ILE A 447 15.16 10.83 4.44
N LEU A 448 14.23 11.16 5.34
CA LEU A 448 12.94 10.48 5.43
C LEU A 448 12.04 10.83 4.23
N GLN A 449 11.14 9.92 3.88
CA GLN A 449 10.25 10.01 2.72
C GLN A 449 8.78 9.74 3.04
N GLN A 450 8.47 8.69 3.82
CA GLN A 450 7.10 8.33 4.17
C GLN A 450 7.01 7.78 5.59
N LEU A 451 5.85 7.95 6.19
CA LEU A 451 5.41 7.35 7.45
C LEU A 451 4.17 6.50 7.11
N HIS A 452 4.07 5.31 7.69
CA HIS A 452 2.93 4.39 7.51
C HIS A 452 2.51 3.81 8.86
N THR A 453 1.21 3.73 9.13
CA THR A 453 0.64 3.04 10.30
C THR A 453 -0.02 1.73 9.89
N VAL A 454 0.15 0.70 10.72
CA VAL A 454 -0.43 -0.64 10.54
C VAL A 454 -0.87 -1.16 11.91
N GLY A 455 -2.14 -0.95 12.24
CA GLY A 455 -2.70 -1.36 13.54
C GLY A 455 -2.04 -0.59 14.69
N SER A 456 -1.39 -1.32 15.61
CA SER A 456 -0.65 -0.74 16.76
C SER A 456 0.84 -0.49 16.49
N GLY A 457 1.26 -0.60 15.24
CA GLY A 457 2.64 -0.32 14.81
C GLY A 457 2.66 0.37 13.46
N GLY A 458 3.78 0.24 12.75
CA GLY A 458 3.95 0.85 11.44
C GLY A 458 5.40 0.80 10.97
N PHE A 459 5.74 1.67 10.02
CA PHE A 459 7.10 1.89 9.58
C PHE A 459 7.34 3.30 9.03
N ALA A 460 8.59 3.73 9.03
CA ALA A 460 9.06 4.91 8.31
C ALA A 460 10.04 4.50 7.21
N LEU A 461 10.16 5.33 6.18
CA LEU A 461 10.91 5.05 4.96
C LEU A 461 11.96 6.14 4.70
N THR A 462 13.18 5.75 4.30
CA THR A 462 14.23 6.68 3.84
C THR A 462 14.37 6.73 2.32
N LYS A 463 15.02 7.76 1.78
CA LYS A 463 15.32 7.98 0.34
C LYS A 463 15.96 6.81 -0.40
N TRP A 464 16.74 5.99 0.31
CA TRP A 464 17.40 4.80 -0.25
C TRP A 464 16.75 3.50 0.23
N GLY A 465 15.47 3.56 0.60
CA GLY A 465 14.64 2.39 0.79
C GLY A 465 14.70 1.72 2.15
N GLN A 466 15.54 2.16 3.08
CA GLN A 466 15.54 1.58 4.43
C GLN A 466 14.16 1.77 5.08
N VAL A 467 13.54 0.66 5.45
CA VAL A 467 12.29 0.59 6.20
C VAL A 467 12.60 0.38 7.68
N ILE A 468 12.15 1.31 8.51
CA ILE A 468 12.36 1.32 9.97
C ILE A 468 11.01 1.04 10.62
N THR A 469 10.79 -0.20 11.06
CA THR A 469 9.52 -0.63 11.67
C THR A 469 9.41 -0.18 13.13
N TYR A 470 8.18 0.01 13.60
CA TYR A 470 7.87 0.38 14.99
C TYR A 470 6.58 -0.26 15.49
N GLY A 471 6.41 -0.27 16.81
CA GLY A 471 5.29 -0.93 17.47
C GLY A 471 5.27 -2.44 17.28
N ALA A 472 4.08 -3.05 17.35
CA ALA A 472 3.88 -4.47 17.13
C ALA A 472 3.12 -4.72 15.83
N GLY A 473 3.30 -5.92 15.24
CA GLY A 473 2.52 -6.36 14.07
C GLY A 473 3.10 -6.01 12.70
N VAL A 474 4.30 -5.44 12.62
CA VAL A 474 4.99 -5.16 11.34
C VAL A 474 6.31 -5.94 11.23
N SER A 475 6.26 -7.01 10.46
CA SER A 475 7.39 -7.83 10.00
C SER A 475 7.19 -8.17 8.51
N PRO A 476 7.86 -7.47 7.58
CA PRO A 476 7.63 -7.67 6.15
C PRO A 476 8.21 -9.00 5.63
N TYR A 477 7.66 -9.49 4.51
CA TYR A 477 8.21 -10.62 3.77
C TYR A 477 9.12 -10.13 2.65
N TRP A 478 10.43 -10.09 2.90
CA TRP A 478 11.41 -9.53 1.95
C TRP A 478 11.85 -10.46 0.80
N SER A 479 11.18 -11.60 0.59
CA SER A 479 11.57 -12.54 -0.47
C SER A 479 11.46 -11.88 -1.85
N GLY A 480 12.53 -11.91 -2.66
CA GLY A 480 12.58 -11.25 -3.96
C GLY A 480 12.68 -9.72 -3.93
N TYR A 481 12.76 -9.08 -2.75
CA TYR A 481 13.03 -7.64 -2.67
C TYR A 481 14.42 -7.33 -3.23
N SER A 482 14.50 -6.34 -4.13
CA SER A 482 15.74 -5.87 -4.73
C SER A 482 16.01 -4.43 -4.30
N ASP A 483 17.19 -4.17 -3.76
CA ASP A 483 17.65 -2.82 -3.43
C ASP A 483 18.15 -2.07 -4.67
N TRP A 484 17.84 -0.77 -4.78
CA TRP A 484 18.35 0.14 -5.81
C TRP A 484 19.68 0.81 -5.43
N GLY A 485 20.18 0.58 -4.21
CA GLY A 485 21.48 1.03 -3.76
C GLY A 485 21.53 2.54 -3.56
N ALA A 486 22.49 3.20 -4.21
CA ALA A 486 22.72 4.64 -4.03
C ALA A 486 21.71 5.55 -4.78
N TRP A 487 20.72 5.00 -5.48
CA TRP A 487 19.76 5.75 -6.29
C TRP A 487 18.65 6.33 -5.40
N ASP A 488 18.62 7.66 -5.24
CA ASP A 488 17.50 8.39 -4.62
C ASP A 488 16.31 8.42 -5.59
N ILE A 489 15.66 7.26 -5.74
CA ILE A 489 14.48 7.09 -6.60
C ILE A 489 13.35 6.32 -5.92
N LEU A 490 13.57 5.70 -4.76
CA LEU A 490 12.49 5.08 -4.01
C LEU A 490 11.65 6.17 -3.31
N ARG A 491 10.33 6.14 -3.52
CA ARG A 491 9.41 7.15 -2.99
C ARG A 491 8.42 6.61 -1.97
N ASP A 492 7.93 5.39 -2.17
CA ASP A 492 7.00 4.76 -1.23
C ASP A 492 7.12 3.22 -1.22
N VAL A 493 6.67 2.59 -0.13
CA VAL A 493 6.51 1.13 -0.02
C VAL A 493 5.16 0.82 0.60
N ALA A 494 4.27 0.18 -0.17
CA ALA A 494 3.01 -0.33 0.35
C ALA A 494 3.16 -1.80 0.74
N LEU A 495 3.02 -2.11 2.04
CA LEU A 495 3.12 -3.48 2.55
C LEU A 495 1.76 -4.19 2.54
N ILE A 496 1.74 -5.47 2.16
CA ILE A 496 0.57 -6.33 2.18
C ILE A 496 0.82 -7.46 3.19
N ASN A 497 -0.09 -7.60 4.15
CA ASN A 497 -0.02 -8.54 5.29
C ASN A 497 1.40 -8.65 5.90
N PRO A 498 1.94 -7.57 6.51
CA PRO A 498 3.29 -7.53 7.05
C PRO A 498 3.39 -8.28 8.40
N THR A 499 2.96 -9.54 8.45
CA THR A 499 2.99 -10.38 9.65
C THR A 499 3.80 -11.64 9.39
N ASN A 500 5.06 -11.47 8.98
CA ASN A 500 5.98 -12.58 8.75
C ASN A 500 6.30 -13.32 10.06
N PRO A 501 5.94 -14.61 10.22
CA PRO A 501 6.19 -15.37 11.44
C PRO A 501 7.69 -15.64 11.65
N THR A 502 8.50 -15.58 10.60
CA THR A 502 9.96 -15.73 10.64
C THR A 502 10.60 -14.44 10.11
N ALA A 503 10.60 -13.41 10.96
CA ALA A 503 11.13 -12.09 10.64
C ALA A 503 12.52 -12.16 9.99
N SER A 504 12.65 -11.59 8.80
CA SER A 504 13.93 -11.42 8.10
C SER A 504 14.32 -9.94 8.05
N SER A 505 15.62 -9.67 8.02
CA SER A 505 16.13 -8.32 7.76
C SER A 505 15.84 -7.91 6.32
N GLN A 506 15.59 -6.62 6.09
CA GLN A 506 15.51 -6.07 4.75
C GLN A 506 16.86 -6.26 4.00
N PRO A 507 16.86 -6.76 2.75
CA PRO A 507 18.03 -6.74 1.90
C PRO A 507 18.41 -5.28 1.57
N MET A 508 19.59 -4.85 2.03
CA MET A 508 20.13 -3.51 1.82
C MET A 508 21.57 -3.62 1.36
N SER A 509 21.95 -2.92 0.28
CA SER A 509 23.33 -2.91 -0.19
C SER A 509 24.23 -2.00 0.64
N ALA A 510 25.54 -2.22 0.52
CA ALA A 510 26.55 -1.32 1.06
C ALA A 510 26.43 0.11 0.48
N ALA A 511 25.93 0.26 -0.76
CA ALA A 511 25.77 1.56 -1.41
C ALA A 511 24.63 2.38 -0.77
N ALA A 512 23.45 1.79 -0.58
CA ALA A 512 22.35 2.42 0.15
C ALA A 512 22.75 2.76 1.60
N THR A 513 23.35 1.78 2.29
CA THR A 513 23.81 1.93 3.69
C THR A 513 24.84 3.06 3.83
N SER A 514 25.78 3.19 2.88
CA SER A 514 26.77 4.27 2.86
C SER A 514 26.13 5.65 2.68
N ARG A 515 25.09 5.79 1.83
CA ARG A 515 24.35 7.05 1.66
C ARG A 515 23.60 7.46 2.92
N ILE A 516 22.86 6.53 3.54
CA ILE A 516 22.14 6.75 4.80
C ILE A 516 23.11 7.20 5.90
N THR A 517 24.23 6.47 6.05
CA THR A 517 25.26 6.79 7.07
C THR A 517 25.92 8.13 6.80
N GLY A 518 26.26 8.42 5.54
CA GLY A 518 26.90 9.68 5.13
C GLY A 518 26.01 10.89 5.35
N ALA A 519 24.71 10.78 5.06
CA ALA A 519 23.73 11.83 5.37
C ALA A 519 23.49 11.99 6.87
N THR A 520 23.41 10.90 7.64
CA THR A 520 23.23 10.91 9.10
C THR A 520 24.41 11.52 9.85
N THR A 521 25.62 11.35 9.32
CA THR A 521 26.87 11.85 9.93
C THR A 521 27.42 13.13 9.29
N LEU A 522 26.75 13.63 8.24
CA LEU A 522 27.25 14.70 7.35
C LEU A 522 28.72 14.46 6.96
N ASN A 523 29.01 13.23 6.52
CA ASN A 523 30.34 12.77 6.12
C ASN A 523 30.25 11.98 4.81
N TYR A 524 30.30 12.69 3.70
CA TYR A 524 30.23 12.12 2.35
C TYR A 524 30.90 13.07 1.35
N THR A 525 31.48 12.51 0.29
CA THR A 525 31.99 13.28 -0.86
C THR A 525 31.65 12.53 -2.14
N MET A 526 31.01 13.23 -3.07
CA MET A 526 30.65 12.72 -4.38
C MET A 526 31.89 12.54 -5.26
N SER A 527 31.89 11.52 -6.10
CA SER A 527 32.85 11.43 -7.21
C SER A 527 32.34 12.31 -8.36
N VAL A 528 32.85 13.54 -8.45
CA VAL A 528 32.47 14.52 -9.48
C VAL A 528 33.70 14.85 -10.33
N PRO A 529 33.63 14.70 -11.67
CA PRO A 529 34.72 15.11 -12.56
C PRO A 529 35.09 16.58 -12.32
N LEU A 530 36.39 16.83 -12.17
CA LEU A 530 36.93 18.17 -11.98
C LEU A 530 37.23 18.79 -13.35
N ILE A 531 36.63 19.94 -13.62
CA ILE A 531 36.74 20.66 -14.88
C ILE A 531 37.35 22.03 -14.60
N ALA A 532 38.46 22.35 -15.27
CA ALA A 532 38.96 23.71 -15.34
C ALA A 532 38.11 24.51 -16.32
N GLN A 533 37.73 25.73 -15.94
CA GLN A 533 36.89 26.62 -16.75
C GLN A 533 37.53 26.94 -18.11
N SER A 534 36.70 27.07 -19.15
CA SER A 534 37.14 27.20 -20.54
C SER A 534 37.40 28.63 -21.01
N HIS A 535 36.88 29.62 -20.29
CA HIS A 535 37.04 31.05 -20.51
C HIS A 535 37.58 31.74 -19.23
N ASN A 536 37.77 33.06 -19.27
CA ASN A 536 38.25 33.79 -18.09
C ASN A 536 37.18 33.87 -16.98
N LEU A 537 35.91 33.96 -17.36
CA LEU A 537 34.79 34.31 -16.48
C LEU A 537 33.58 33.36 -16.66
N ASP A 538 33.79 32.07 -16.90
CA ASP A 538 32.73 31.05 -17.03
C ASP A 538 32.66 30.08 -15.84
N CYS A 539 33.15 30.50 -14.66
CA CYS A 539 33.24 29.67 -13.47
C CYS A 539 31.90 29.04 -13.04
N GLU A 540 30.79 29.76 -13.20
CA GLU A 540 29.42 29.32 -12.89
C GLU A 540 28.92 28.29 -13.91
N SER A 541 29.34 28.43 -15.17
CA SER A 541 29.01 27.47 -16.22
C SER A 541 29.84 26.19 -16.09
N ALA A 542 31.12 26.30 -15.70
CA ALA A 542 31.97 25.17 -15.38
C ALA A 542 31.49 24.43 -14.11
N ALA A 543 31.11 25.17 -13.07
CA ALA A 543 30.53 24.62 -11.85
C ALA A 543 29.17 23.94 -12.12
N LEU A 544 28.29 24.54 -12.93
CA LEU A 544 27.05 23.88 -13.33
C LEU A 544 27.35 22.61 -14.14
N ARG A 545 28.30 22.63 -15.08
CA ARG A 545 28.70 21.43 -15.84
C ARG A 545 29.16 20.29 -14.94
N MET A 546 29.99 20.58 -13.93
CA MET A 546 30.40 19.59 -12.93
C MET A 546 29.19 19.04 -12.13
N ALA A 547 28.26 19.92 -11.74
CA ALA A 547 27.03 19.51 -11.05
C ALA A 547 26.11 18.62 -11.92
N LEU A 548 25.95 18.94 -13.21
CA LEU A 548 25.20 18.13 -14.18
C LEU A 548 25.87 16.77 -14.42
N LEU A 549 27.20 16.71 -14.49
CA LEU A 549 27.95 15.47 -14.69
C LEU A 549 27.80 14.50 -13.51
N ALA A 550 27.71 15.00 -12.27
CA ALA A 550 27.40 14.19 -11.10
C ALA A 550 26.02 13.50 -11.18
N LYS A 551 25.14 14.00 -12.05
CA LYS A 551 23.81 13.45 -12.37
C LYS A 551 23.76 12.73 -13.73
N GLY A 552 24.92 12.51 -14.36
CA GLY A 552 25.04 11.79 -15.63
C GLY A 552 24.68 12.60 -16.88
N VAL A 553 24.61 13.94 -16.78
CA VAL A 553 24.31 14.84 -17.90
C VAL A 553 25.55 15.68 -18.24
N ASP A 554 26.14 15.52 -19.42
CA ASP A 554 27.17 16.44 -19.92
C ASP A 554 26.56 17.54 -20.80
N ARG A 555 26.89 18.80 -20.51
CA ARG A 555 26.63 19.99 -21.32
C ARG A 555 27.84 20.90 -21.19
N SER A 556 28.45 21.28 -22.30
CA SER A 556 29.64 22.15 -22.29
C SER A 556 29.33 23.54 -21.71
N GLU A 557 30.35 24.21 -21.14
CA GLU A 557 30.21 25.59 -20.66
C GLU A 557 29.63 26.52 -21.74
N ASN A 558 30.09 26.39 -22.99
CA ASN A 558 29.55 27.12 -24.13
C ASN A 558 28.05 26.85 -24.40
N TRP A 559 27.55 25.63 -24.20
CA TRP A 559 26.12 25.35 -24.30
C TRP A 559 25.34 25.99 -23.16
N ILE A 560 25.89 25.99 -21.94
CA ILE A 560 25.30 26.59 -20.75
C ILE A 560 25.20 28.12 -20.90
N LEU A 561 26.30 28.78 -21.28
CA LEU A 561 26.36 30.22 -21.59
C LEU A 561 25.34 30.63 -22.67
N ALA A 562 25.16 29.79 -23.69
CA ALA A 562 24.16 30.02 -24.74
C ALA A 562 22.69 29.96 -24.24
N GLN A 563 22.42 29.42 -23.04
CA GLN A 563 21.06 29.42 -22.46
C GLN A 563 20.69 30.74 -21.77
N MET A 564 21.68 31.50 -21.29
CA MET A 564 21.46 32.68 -20.43
C MET A 564 21.60 34.02 -21.15
N GLY A 565 22.32 34.08 -22.28
CA GLY A 565 22.61 35.34 -22.97
C GLY A 565 23.55 36.26 -22.16
N ALA A 566 23.91 37.42 -22.73
CA ALA A 566 24.84 38.36 -22.10
C ALA A 566 24.48 39.83 -22.34
N ASP A 567 24.61 40.66 -21.30
CA ASP A 567 24.54 42.12 -21.38
C ASP A 567 25.93 42.70 -21.68
N LEU A 568 26.16 43.02 -22.95
CA LEU A 568 27.44 43.55 -23.43
C LEU A 568 27.59 45.08 -23.25
N ARG A 569 26.66 45.75 -22.56
CA ARG A 569 26.83 47.18 -22.22
C ARG A 569 28.06 47.35 -21.33
N ARG A 570 28.83 48.41 -21.55
CA ARG A 570 30.05 48.69 -20.77
C ARG A 570 29.69 49.13 -19.34
N ALA A 571 30.50 48.70 -18.37
CA ALA A 571 30.41 49.20 -17.01
C ALA A 571 30.63 50.72 -16.95
N VAL A 572 29.85 51.41 -16.11
CA VAL A 572 30.17 52.77 -15.65
C VAL A 572 30.95 52.61 -14.35
N MET A 573 32.19 53.08 -14.35
CA MET A 573 33.11 53.00 -13.21
C MET A 573 33.49 54.39 -12.71
N ASP A 574 33.88 54.47 -11.44
CA ASP A 574 34.49 55.67 -10.87
C ASP A 574 36.01 55.72 -11.10
N GLN A 575 36.65 56.77 -10.60
CA GLN A 575 38.11 56.99 -10.72
C GLN A 575 38.97 56.01 -9.92
N PHE A 576 38.37 55.18 -9.05
CA PHE A 576 39.05 54.17 -8.23
C PHE A 576 38.84 52.75 -8.76
N GLY A 577 38.07 52.58 -9.85
CA GLY A 577 37.75 51.29 -10.46
C GLY A 577 36.48 50.63 -9.92
N ASP A 578 35.69 51.34 -9.10
CA ASP A 578 34.44 50.81 -8.56
C ASP A 578 33.31 50.93 -9.59
N VAL A 579 32.54 49.85 -9.76
CA VAL A 579 31.41 49.81 -10.68
C VAL A 579 30.24 50.54 -10.04
N LEU A 580 29.82 51.63 -10.67
CA LEU A 580 28.65 52.41 -10.25
C LEU A 580 27.36 51.89 -10.91
N ARG A 581 27.44 51.47 -12.18
CA ARG A 581 26.29 50.98 -12.95
C ARG A 581 26.69 49.98 -14.04
N TRP A 582 26.00 48.85 -14.11
CA TRP A 582 26.22 47.81 -15.12
C TRP A 582 24.98 46.92 -15.34
N GLY A 583 25.16 45.73 -15.91
CA GLY A 583 24.09 44.72 -16.12
C GLY A 583 23.55 44.12 -14.82
N ASP A 584 22.46 43.37 -14.94
CA ASP A 584 21.91 42.58 -13.83
C ASP A 584 22.30 41.09 -13.96
N PRO A 585 23.18 40.56 -13.10
CA PRO A 585 23.59 39.16 -13.13
C PRO A 585 22.46 38.20 -12.70
N TYR A 586 21.38 38.67 -12.08
CA TYR A 586 20.19 37.83 -11.83
C TYR A 586 19.37 37.58 -13.11
N VAL A 587 19.63 38.29 -14.22
CA VAL A 587 18.85 38.21 -15.47
C VAL A 587 19.65 37.58 -16.62
N THR A 588 20.90 37.99 -16.83
CA THR A 588 21.80 37.46 -17.88
C THR A 588 23.25 37.48 -17.41
N PHE A 589 24.17 36.84 -18.13
CA PHE A 589 25.60 37.07 -17.93
C PHE A 589 25.95 38.56 -18.13
N VAL A 590 26.87 39.11 -17.33
CA VAL A 590 27.23 40.54 -17.39
C VAL A 590 28.59 40.72 -18.07
N GLY A 591 28.59 41.37 -19.23
CA GLY A 591 29.77 41.64 -20.07
C GLY A 591 30.25 40.45 -20.88
N ASN A 592 31.54 40.45 -21.25
CA ASN A 592 32.18 39.43 -22.07
C ASN A 592 32.81 38.33 -21.20
N VAL A 593 32.48 37.06 -21.45
CA VAL A 593 33.03 35.89 -20.72
C VAL A 593 34.56 35.70 -20.89
N ASN A 594 35.14 36.27 -21.95
CA ASN A 594 36.59 36.34 -22.16
C ASN A 594 37.20 37.67 -21.64
N GLY A 595 36.41 38.42 -20.87
CA GLY A 595 36.80 39.69 -20.26
C GLY A 595 37.64 39.53 -18.99
N LEU A 596 37.66 40.59 -18.20
CA LEU A 596 38.36 40.73 -16.92
C LEU A 596 37.54 41.68 -16.03
N GLU A 597 37.26 41.27 -14.79
CA GLU A 597 36.40 41.99 -13.83
C GLU A 597 37.01 43.34 -13.47
N TYR A 598 38.31 43.36 -13.18
CA TYR A 598 39.05 44.57 -12.82
C TYR A 598 39.15 45.62 -13.95
N ASN A 599 38.85 45.24 -15.20
CA ASN A 599 38.78 46.14 -16.34
C ASN A 599 37.33 46.52 -16.73
N GLY A 600 36.32 45.99 -16.03
CA GLY A 600 34.90 46.25 -16.33
C GLY A 600 34.46 45.73 -17.72
N THR A 601 35.12 44.69 -18.22
CA THR A 601 34.82 44.11 -19.56
C THR A 601 33.98 42.84 -19.47
N GLY A 602 33.98 42.15 -18.34
CA GLY A 602 33.09 41.04 -17.98
C GLY A 602 33.01 40.89 -16.47
N TYR A 603 31.96 40.24 -15.98
CA TYR A 603 31.76 39.95 -14.56
C TYR A 603 31.44 38.47 -14.35
N GLY A 604 30.18 38.09 -14.58
CA GLY A 604 29.63 36.82 -14.15
C GLY A 604 28.09 36.83 -14.24
N VAL A 605 27.47 35.84 -13.61
CA VAL A 605 26.02 35.58 -13.55
C VAL A 605 25.64 34.95 -12.21
N TYR A 606 24.42 35.21 -11.74
CA TYR A 606 23.92 34.70 -10.46
C TYR A 606 22.95 33.52 -10.65
N TYR A 607 22.33 33.06 -9.56
CA TYR A 607 21.60 31.81 -9.54
C TYR A 607 20.47 31.62 -10.59
N PRO A 608 19.65 32.63 -10.98
CA PRO A 608 18.46 32.34 -11.78
C PRO A 608 18.75 31.85 -13.21
N PRO A 609 19.68 32.45 -13.98
CA PRO A 609 20.04 31.92 -15.30
C PRO A 609 20.76 30.56 -15.24
N ILE A 610 21.51 30.28 -14.16
CA ILE A 610 22.14 28.98 -13.92
C ILE A 610 21.08 27.90 -13.65
N ALA A 611 20.09 28.18 -12.80
CA ALA A 611 18.96 27.30 -12.55
C ALA A 611 18.12 27.05 -13.82
N MET A 612 17.90 28.09 -14.63
CA MET A 612 17.24 27.96 -15.93
C MET A 612 18.04 27.06 -16.89
N ALA A 613 19.37 27.21 -16.95
CA ALA A 613 20.22 26.38 -17.81
C ALA A 613 20.20 24.91 -17.37
N ALA A 614 20.19 24.63 -16.07
CA ALA A 614 20.01 23.29 -15.51
C ALA A 614 18.64 22.69 -15.87
N GLY A 615 17.56 23.47 -15.74
CA GLY A 615 16.22 23.07 -16.16
C GLY A 615 16.15 22.72 -17.65
N ARG A 616 16.77 23.53 -18.51
CA ARG A 616 16.91 23.25 -19.95
C ARG A 616 17.80 22.04 -20.27
N ALA A 617 18.74 21.69 -19.38
CA ALA A 617 19.50 20.46 -19.48
C ALA A 617 18.69 19.22 -19.07
N GLY A 618 17.48 19.40 -18.53
CA GLY A 618 16.57 18.35 -18.08
C GLY A 618 16.75 17.97 -16.61
N GLN A 619 17.28 18.86 -15.77
CA GLN A 619 17.52 18.61 -14.34
C GLN A 619 16.70 19.55 -13.47
N TRP A 620 16.14 19.02 -12.37
CA TRP A 620 15.46 19.84 -11.37
C TRP A 620 16.50 20.57 -10.52
N THR A 621 16.16 21.78 -10.05
CA THR A 621 17.02 22.53 -9.14
C THR A 621 16.23 23.19 -8.02
N LEU A 622 16.88 23.31 -6.86
CA LEU A 622 16.44 24.23 -5.80
C LEU A 622 17.45 25.37 -5.76
N ALA A 623 17.00 26.55 -6.19
CA ALA A 623 17.85 27.67 -6.52
C ALA A 623 17.33 28.95 -5.87
N LYS A 624 18.11 29.52 -4.94
CA LYS A 624 17.71 30.69 -4.15
C LYS A 624 18.90 31.36 -3.45
N GLU A 625 18.67 32.58 -2.99
CA GLU A 625 19.40 33.20 -1.89
C GLU A 625 18.83 32.75 -0.53
N GLY A 626 19.53 33.05 0.56
CA GLY A 626 19.05 32.78 1.92
C GLY A 626 19.07 31.31 2.32
N TRP A 627 19.94 30.48 1.74
CA TRP A 627 20.16 29.13 2.24
C TRP A 627 20.69 29.14 3.68
N ASN A 628 20.23 28.19 4.49
CA ASN A 628 20.97 27.75 5.67
C ASN A 628 22.14 26.87 5.19
N PRO A 629 23.41 27.17 5.55
CA PRO A 629 24.56 26.35 5.15
C PRO A 629 24.42 24.88 5.53
N HIS A 630 23.80 24.59 6.68
CA HIS A 630 23.53 23.22 7.12
C HIS A 630 22.64 22.45 6.14
N ASP A 631 21.65 23.11 5.53
CA ASP A 631 20.78 22.48 4.54
C ASP A 631 21.53 22.18 3.23
N LEU A 632 22.56 22.96 2.88
CA LEU A 632 23.44 22.65 1.74
C LEU A 632 24.39 21.48 2.04
N TYR A 633 24.89 21.38 3.28
CA TYR A 633 25.70 20.23 3.72
C TYR A 633 24.89 18.93 3.64
N VAL A 634 23.62 19.02 4.01
CA VAL A 634 22.59 17.98 3.87
C VAL A 634 22.41 17.53 2.42
N GLU A 635 22.26 18.47 1.49
CA GLU A 635 22.07 18.15 0.07
C GLU A 635 23.36 17.53 -0.50
N ALA A 636 24.54 18.08 -0.16
CA ALA A 636 25.84 17.52 -0.53
C ALA A 636 26.04 16.10 0.04
N ALA A 637 25.67 15.86 1.30
CA ALA A 637 25.75 14.54 1.93
C ALA A 637 24.75 13.53 1.32
N SER A 638 23.62 14.03 0.80
CA SER A 638 22.66 13.24 0.04
C SER A 638 23.13 12.95 -1.40
N GLY A 639 24.19 13.59 -1.88
CA GLY A 639 24.70 13.45 -3.24
C GLY A 639 24.06 14.37 -4.27
N ASN A 640 23.55 15.52 -3.82
CA ASN A 640 23.07 16.60 -4.66
C ASN A 640 24.15 17.69 -4.67
N PRO A 641 24.90 17.88 -5.77
CA PRO A 641 25.90 18.93 -5.86
C PRO A 641 25.22 20.30 -5.90
N ALA A 642 25.91 21.30 -5.35
CA ALA A 642 25.43 22.68 -5.38
C ALA A 642 26.44 23.60 -6.06
N VAL A 643 26.00 24.41 -7.01
CA VAL A 643 26.76 25.58 -7.47
C VAL A 643 26.64 26.65 -6.39
N VAL A 644 27.76 27.15 -5.88
CA VAL A 644 27.86 28.09 -4.76
C VAL A 644 28.79 29.25 -5.09
N TRP A 645 28.39 30.47 -4.70
CA TRP A 645 29.14 31.69 -4.96
C TRP A 645 29.96 32.12 -3.74
N LEU A 646 31.27 32.33 -3.93
CA LEU A 646 32.26 32.59 -2.89
C LEU A 646 33.37 33.48 -3.46
N PRO A 647 34.09 34.32 -2.69
CA PRO A 647 35.24 35.04 -3.24
C PRO A 647 36.41 34.10 -3.57
N VAL A 648 37.05 34.19 -4.75
CA VAL A 648 38.15 33.29 -5.16
C VAL A 648 39.40 33.39 -4.26
N TYR A 649 39.66 34.57 -3.71
CA TYR A 649 40.83 34.87 -2.87
C TYR A 649 40.41 35.52 -1.55
N GLY A 650 41.04 35.07 -0.45
CA GLY A 650 40.99 35.77 0.84
C GLY A 650 39.58 35.92 1.43
N TYR A 651 38.77 34.85 1.33
CA TYR A 651 37.38 34.67 1.78
C TYR A 651 36.86 35.66 2.83
N TRP A 652 37.64 35.91 3.88
CA TRP A 652 37.37 36.80 5.01
C TRP A 652 37.37 38.30 4.70
N GLN A 653 38.39 38.79 3.99
CA GLN A 653 38.72 40.22 3.91
C GLN A 653 38.12 40.95 2.70
N THR A 654 37.59 40.20 1.73
CA THR A 654 36.95 40.77 0.54
C THR A 654 35.82 41.73 0.91
N ALA A 655 35.98 43.01 0.59
CA ALA A 655 34.92 44.00 0.70
C ALA A 655 33.85 43.74 -0.38
N MET A 656 32.58 43.80 0.02
CA MET A 656 31.46 43.83 -0.92
C MET A 656 31.11 45.28 -1.24
N ARG A 657 30.76 45.53 -2.49
CA ARG A 657 30.35 46.83 -3.03
C ARG A 657 28.96 46.68 -3.67
N THR A 658 28.39 47.79 -4.13
CA THR A 658 27.08 47.78 -4.80
C THR A 658 27.12 48.62 -6.06
N TRP A 659 26.64 48.07 -7.18
CA TRP A 659 26.29 48.87 -8.36
C TRP A 659 24.77 48.92 -8.54
N THR A 660 24.28 49.97 -9.22
CA THR A 660 22.88 50.04 -9.65
C THR A 660 22.77 49.44 -11.05
N ALA A 661 21.97 48.39 -11.25
CA ALA A 661 21.76 47.80 -12.56
C ALA A 661 21.01 48.76 -13.50
N TRP A 662 20.96 48.46 -14.80
CA TRP A 662 20.28 49.32 -15.77
C TRP A 662 18.79 49.53 -15.50
N ASP A 663 18.13 48.55 -14.87
CA ASP A 663 16.72 48.56 -14.44
C ASP A 663 16.50 49.18 -13.04
N GLY A 664 17.57 49.53 -12.32
CA GLY A 664 17.54 50.10 -10.97
C GLY A 664 17.80 49.10 -9.83
N ARG A 665 17.91 47.79 -10.09
CA ARG A 665 18.21 46.79 -9.04
C ARG A 665 19.57 47.08 -8.40
N GLN A 666 19.67 47.00 -7.08
CA GLN A 666 20.96 47.11 -6.38
C GLN A 666 21.66 45.74 -6.41
N ILE A 667 22.85 45.67 -7.02
CA ILE A 667 23.64 44.44 -7.16
C ILE A 667 24.82 44.49 -6.21
N ARG A 668 24.79 43.63 -5.19
CA ARG A 668 25.91 43.41 -4.26
C ARG A 668 26.97 42.56 -4.94
N TYR A 669 28.19 43.07 -5.09
CA TYR A 669 29.25 42.45 -5.90
C TYR A 669 30.64 42.56 -5.26
N THR A 670 31.60 41.85 -5.83
CA THR A 670 33.05 42.08 -5.65
C THR A 670 33.80 41.66 -6.90
N LEU A 671 34.99 42.24 -7.17
CA LEU A 671 35.80 41.96 -8.38
C LEU A 671 36.67 40.70 -8.25
N VAL A 672 36.37 39.86 -7.26
CA VAL A 672 36.93 38.52 -7.05
C VAL A 672 35.79 37.53 -6.75
N GLU A 673 34.64 37.75 -7.39
CA GLU A 673 33.53 36.80 -7.39
C GLU A 673 33.98 35.47 -8.03
N HIS A 674 33.34 34.38 -7.63
CA HIS A 674 33.65 33.05 -8.14
C HIS A 674 32.54 32.06 -7.81
N ALA A 675 32.32 31.09 -8.70
CA ALA A 675 31.46 29.95 -8.44
C ALA A 675 32.25 28.63 -8.43
N MET A 676 31.86 27.75 -7.51
CA MET A 676 32.44 26.42 -7.33
C MET A 676 31.33 25.39 -7.17
N THR A 677 31.64 24.10 -7.33
CA THR A 677 30.69 23.02 -7.03
C THR A 677 30.96 22.45 -5.65
N LEU A 678 30.02 22.58 -4.72
CA LEU A 678 30.02 21.85 -3.45
C LEU A 678 29.73 20.37 -3.72
N ILE A 679 30.72 19.52 -3.47
CA ILE A 679 30.68 18.08 -3.77
C ILE A 679 30.83 17.20 -2.53
N GLY A 680 31.08 17.77 -1.35
CA GLY A 680 31.22 16.97 -0.13
C GLY A 680 31.23 17.78 1.16
N VAL A 681 31.01 17.07 2.25
CA VAL A 681 31.04 17.56 3.62
C VAL A 681 31.63 16.51 4.55
N ASN A 682 32.34 16.97 5.58
CA ASN A 682 32.79 16.15 6.70
C ASN A 682 32.61 16.95 8.00
N ALA A 683 31.47 16.77 8.67
CA ALA A 683 31.15 17.48 9.90
C ALA A 683 32.07 17.14 11.08
N ALA A 684 32.64 15.93 11.12
CA ALA A 684 33.62 15.55 12.14
C ALA A 684 34.94 16.33 12.00
N ALA A 685 35.39 16.56 10.76
CA ALA A 685 36.52 17.44 10.45
C ALA A 685 36.14 18.94 10.41
N LYS A 686 34.85 19.26 10.43
CA LYS A 686 34.26 20.59 10.19
C LYS A 686 34.70 21.20 8.86
N THR A 687 34.68 20.41 7.79
CA THR A 687 35.08 20.84 6.44
C THR A 687 34.04 20.56 5.37
N VAL A 688 34.15 21.29 4.27
CA VAL A 688 33.46 21.07 3.00
C VAL A 688 34.47 20.84 1.87
N THR A 689 34.05 20.11 0.85
CA THR A 689 34.83 19.81 -0.35
C THR A 689 34.21 20.51 -1.56
N LEU A 690 34.98 21.36 -2.22
CA LEU A 690 34.59 22.14 -3.39
C LEU A 690 35.46 21.73 -4.60
N ASN A 691 34.83 21.45 -5.74
CA ASN A 691 35.54 21.47 -7.02
C ASN A 691 35.66 22.93 -7.48
N ASP A 692 36.90 23.43 -7.55
CA ASP A 692 37.20 24.77 -8.02
C ASP A 692 37.55 24.75 -9.53
N PRO A 693 36.75 25.40 -10.39
CA PRO A 693 37.01 25.45 -11.82
C PRO A 693 38.15 26.42 -12.20
N ASN A 694 38.56 27.35 -11.33
CA ASN A 694 39.74 28.19 -11.55
C ASN A 694 41.00 27.33 -11.46
N ARG A 695 41.59 27.00 -12.62
CA ARG A 695 42.72 26.07 -12.79
C ARG A 695 42.45 24.60 -12.41
N GLY A 696 41.22 24.24 -12.07
CA GLY A 696 40.80 22.85 -11.88
C GLY A 696 41.49 22.13 -10.72
N PHE A 697 41.20 22.54 -9.47
CA PHE A 697 41.67 21.84 -8.27
C PHE A 697 40.56 21.60 -7.24
N VAL A 698 40.70 20.56 -6.42
CA VAL A 698 39.78 20.30 -5.30
C VAL A 698 40.22 21.11 -4.09
N ARG A 699 39.29 21.82 -3.44
CA ARG A 699 39.52 22.52 -2.18
C ARG A 699 38.81 21.81 -1.03
N THR A 700 39.53 21.57 0.05
CA THR A 700 38.93 21.28 1.36
C THR A 700 38.99 22.56 2.18
N VAL A 701 37.84 23.08 2.59
CA VAL A 701 37.68 24.38 3.25
C VAL A 701 36.98 24.16 4.59
N SER A 702 37.30 24.93 5.64
CA SER A 702 36.58 24.81 6.91
C SER A 702 35.12 25.29 6.74
N MET A 703 34.18 24.71 7.50
CA MET A 703 32.78 25.15 7.48
C MET A 703 32.64 26.63 7.82
N ALA A 704 33.39 27.12 8.82
CA ALA A 704 33.36 28.55 9.18
C ALA A 704 33.90 29.46 8.06
N ASP A 705 34.91 29.00 7.33
CA ASP A 705 35.49 29.70 6.17
C ASP A 705 34.49 29.77 5.01
N PHE A 706 33.84 28.64 4.73
CA PHE A 706 32.79 28.53 3.74
C PHE A 706 31.61 29.44 4.09
N GLU A 707 31.06 29.34 5.30
CA GLU A 707 29.90 30.11 5.76
C GLU A 707 30.13 31.62 5.71
N ALA A 708 31.29 32.08 6.17
CA ALA A 708 31.65 33.50 6.13
C ALA A 708 31.82 34.04 4.70
N ALA A 709 32.32 33.22 3.77
CA ALA A 709 32.40 33.55 2.35
C ALA A 709 31.01 33.54 1.68
N PHE A 710 30.20 32.52 1.98
CA PHE A 710 28.88 32.29 1.40
C PHE A 710 27.87 33.39 1.77
N ALA A 711 27.96 33.91 3.00
CA ALA A 711 27.18 35.05 3.47
C ALA A 711 27.45 36.36 2.71
N LYS A 712 28.57 36.48 1.98
CA LYS A 712 28.86 37.65 1.15
C LYS A 712 27.99 37.70 -0.10
N PHE A 713 27.65 36.54 -0.66
CA PHE A 713 26.70 36.37 -1.76
C PHE A 713 25.31 35.94 -1.25
N ASN A 714 24.88 36.50 -0.11
CA ASN A 714 23.54 36.29 0.45
C ASN A 714 23.13 34.81 0.63
N ASN A 715 24.08 33.89 0.84
CA ASN A 715 23.85 32.44 0.86
C ASN A 715 23.17 31.92 -0.42
N MET A 716 23.66 32.36 -1.58
CA MET A 716 23.16 32.01 -2.92
C MET A 716 23.69 30.66 -3.41
N ALA A 717 22.80 29.72 -3.71
CA ALA A 717 23.18 28.42 -4.29
C ALA A 717 22.12 27.83 -5.22
N VAL A 718 22.58 27.00 -6.16
CA VAL A 718 21.77 26.15 -7.05
C VAL A 718 22.10 24.68 -6.76
N VAL A 719 21.23 23.99 -6.04
CA VAL A 719 21.33 22.53 -5.86
C VAL A 719 20.75 21.83 -7.08
N VAL A 720 21.47 20.86 -7.63
CA VAL A 720 21.05 20.04 -8.79
C VAL A 720 20.65 18.64 -8.32
N TYR A 721 19.50 18.15 -8.79
CA TYR A 721 18.87 16.90 -8.35
C TYR A 721 18.87 15.80 -9.43
#